data_AF-A0A6A6U0F5-F1
#
_entry.id   AF-A0A6A6U0F5-F1
#
_cell.length_a   1.000
_cell.length_b   1.000
_cell.length_c   1.000
_cell.angle_alpha   90.00
_cell.angle_beta   90.00
_cell.angle_gamma   90.00
#
_symmetry.space_group_name_H-M   'P 1'
#
loop_
_entity.id
_entity.type
_entity.pdbx_description
1 polymer ?
#
loop_
_entity_poly.entity_id
_entity_poly.type
_entity_poly.pdbx_seq_one_letter_code
_entity_poly.pdbx_strand_id
1 'polypeptide(L)'
;MATSTIKKRSRDKSGDMEQDDDSFEGFSGSDNEPPKNHERPVAKKPKRAHPVQVSAESLTGGAYVGEIYKSNLFKLQVDELICSVKPKYARIEDSVNKLLQTLKRVIEDIPAREPISASISAAEKQMLKDDKVAIPFPEPRPKVDSSYTLSYQKPAHINVAGSYPVQTITQSDSPMKLDLVITMPDAIFQEKDYLNNRYFARRAYYLACIAAGIKNSEKAAFKVTFDLLHGCQSLPVLVLEPIVQEKGSVHKHLKNFQVVVIPTISRDLFPTGKLLPSKSCVRAKDPKSSTSEKSSPFYNATVLHDSLVTSYLKLQFETTKECDQYRDACMLGRVWLRQRGLESRLEGGGFGNFEWATLIALLLNGGGPKGMPKFSQGYSSYQLFKAMLQYIATKNLIQSPQVVGLEDSSAVSKIPGIPLFFDGVRGHNVLFKMTEWSYRLLQHEAKVTISSLGDVNLDQFNAAFIAKTNHALCQYDAILEVPISPIPQNKSETHLKSDQLREFSQDIYTVLKTALTSRVDLITIHTPSAEAWDVERPFKARKTNRNVTTGFLFNPENIDRTVDHGPSAETEREAEQFRKFWGEKAELRRFKDGSIRESLVWKEQSDFTVFRQIISYAVKRHFDDNLEQGLVFTENIAEKLVAEATNSMDSATALFQQCFQAFQGLVNDVNKELEDLSLRVSQVLPADAQLSQSSVEIPMARGPASKTQPANCIIEFESSGRWPDDLEAIQKTKIAFLVKLAESLEASKDGITCRVGIENENHALLNQGFLDVIYPSGAAFRLRIHHDRDATLLERDLKDKTLEPKKKAETAAALAAYKQQYLHSPIHCQAIQGVATRFPSFSKTVRLVKQWFSAQLLSPHFADAMIEMFVASTYTNPYPWRAPTSPTTGLLRTLLFLARWEWHADPWIVNLGADPLKESDIVAIKTRFQAWRSIDPALNRVVMFVASNVDTDGTTWTDYGNPPKVIAARMTALAKSAAEYIKAQGTKLDLQTLFATNTSDYDFVIHINRRKLSERANRANGQGFKNIELQAELDTQIIGYDPCQLFVDELTRLYSNAMVLFSNSARKDIIAGLWNPQTKRSWKVQLYYSSIQLAKGKGPHGDDEITVNKDAILNEIARLGGDLILRIDTK
;
A
#
# COMPACT_ATOMS: atom_id res chain seq x y z
N MET A 1 51.14 11.27 58.33
CA MET A 1 52.50 11.72 57.98
C MET A 1 52.39 12.27 56.55
N ALA A 2 52.44 13.58 56.33
CA ALA A 2 53.66 14.38 56.17
C ALA A 2 54.53 13.84 55.00
N THR A 3 54.85 14.59 53.95
CA THR A 3 54.70 16.04 53.70
C THR A 3 54.92 16.37 52.19
N SER A 4 54.31 17.46 51.70
CA SER A 4 54.91 18.57 50.91
C SER A 4 55.88 18.27 49.71
N THR A 5 55.89 18.93 48.54
CA THR A 5 55.83 20.39 48.20
C THR A 5 55.74 20.49 46.63
N ILE A 6 54.82 21.23 45.96
CA ILE A 6 54.94 22.64 45.43
C ILE A 6 55.96 22.82 44.26
N LYS A 7 55.76 23.55 43.13
CA LYS A 7 54.68 24.45 42.59
C LYS A 7 54.84 24.69 41.05
N LYS A 8 53.73 25.00 40.35
CA LYS A 8 53.47 26.04 39.29
C LYS A 8 54.62 26.50 38.35
N ARG A 9 54.42 26.80 37.05
CA ARG A 9 53.43 27.78 36.51
C ARG A 9 53.24 27.75 34.96
N SER A 10 51.99 27.97 34.53
CA SER A 10 51.40 28.25 33.19
C SER A 10 52.22 28.86 32.02
N ARG A 11 51.87 28.47 30.77
CA ARG A 11 51.05 29.29 29.84
C ARG A 11 50.54 28.52 28.62
N ASP A 12 49.35 28.91 28.12
CA ASP A 12 48.61 28.25 27.04
C ASP A 12 49.12 28.55 25.62
N LYS A 13 48.91 27.60 24.68
CA LYS A 13 47.88 27.74 23.62
C LYS A 13 47.69 26.47 22.76
N SER A 14 46.43 26.02 22.67
CA SER A 14 45.73 25.38 21.53
C SER A 14 46.40 24.25 20.71
N GLY A 15 45.67 23.11 20.57
CA GLY A 15 45.72 22.29 19.34
C GLY A 15 45.63 20.77 19.52
N ASP A 16 44.40 20.26 19.65
CA ASP A 16 43.86 18.97 19.16
C ASP A 16 44.57 17.60 19.37
N MET A 17 43.74 16.64 19.81
CA MET A 17 43.42 15.30 19.25
C MET A 17 44.50 14.50 18.47
N GLU A 18 44.56 13.17 18.55
CA GLU A 18 43.82 12.16 19.35
C GLU A 18 44.62 10.84 19.36
N GLN A 19 44.37 10.01 20.38
CA GLN A 19 44.46 8.53 20.42
C GLN A 19 45.65 7.83 19.72
N ASP A 20 46.60 7.38 20.54
CA ASP A 20 47.51 6.28 20.22
C ASP A 20 46.77 4.93 20.14
N ASP A 21 47.07 4.14 19.10
CA ASP A 21 46.98 2.67 19.13
C ASP A 21 48.05 2.10 20.07
N ASP A 22 47.80 0.95 20.69
CA ASP A 22 48.88 0.15 21.29
C ASP A 22 48.87 -1.31 20.81
N SER A 23 49.60 -1.49 19.71
CA SER A 23 50.62 -2.51 19.45
C SER A 23 50.44 -3.98 19.88
N PHE A 24 50.82 -4.88 18.96
CA PHE A 24 51.88 -5.84 19.28
C PHE A 24 52.78 -6.14 18.06
N GLU A 25 54.08 -6.25 18.31
CA GLU A 25 55.16 -6.18 17.30
C GLU A 25 55.52 -7.52 16.63
N GLY A 26 56.34 -7.46 15.57
CA GLY A 26 57.00 -8.65 15.00
C GLY A 26 57.92 -8.45 13.78
N PHE A 27 58.95 -7.58 13.88
CA PHE A 27 60.28 -7.54 13.18
C PHE A 27 60.55 -8.51 11.98
N SER A 28 61.27 -8.15 10.90
CA SER A 28 62.13 -6.98 10.58
C SER A 28 62.77 -7.01 9.17
N GLY A 29 63.30 -5.86 8.69
CA GLY A 29 64.30 -5.73 7.60
C GLY A 29 63.69 -5.53 6.19
N SER A 30 63.68 -4.36 5.56
CA SER A 30 64.77 -3.42 5.18
C SER A 30 65.72 -4.00 4.09
N ASP A 31 66.06 -3.33 2.99
CA ASP A 31 65.95 -1.91 2.61
C ASP A 31 65.59 -1.66 1.12
N ASN A 32 65.08 -0.46 0.85
CA ASN A 32 64.81 0.15 -0.48
C ASN A 32 65.99 1.06 -0.87
N GLU A 33 66.46 1.14 -2.13
CA GLU A 33 66.06 2.09 -3.22
C GLU A 33 67.36 2.63 -3.90
N PRO A 34 67.38 3.45 -4.98
CA PRO A 34 66.47 3.64 -6.13
C PRO A 34 67.26 3.51 -7.50
N PRO A 35 67.13 4.36 -8.56
CA PRO A 35 66.29 4.03 -9.73
C PRO A 35 66.92 4.24 -11.14
N LYS A 36 66.09 3.98 -12.19
CA LYS A 36 65.98 4.64 -13.53
C LYS A 36 66.38 3.90 -14.84
N ASN A 37 65.51 4.16 -15.83
CA ASN A 37 65.69 4.29 -17.29
C ASN A 37 65.37 3.12 -18.27
N HIS A 38 64.30 3.36 -19.04
CA HIS A 38 64.07 3.16 -20.48
C HIS A 38 64.22 1.77 -21.18
N GLU A 39 63.05 1.28 -21.61
CA GLU A 39 62.69 0.83 -22.98
C GLU A 39 63.49 -0.28 -23.73
N ARG A 40 62.82 -1.45 -23.88
CA ARG A 40 62.52 -2.26 -25.11
C ARG A 40 63.63 -2.46 -26.19
N PRO A 41 63.75 -3.67 -26.83
CA PRO A 41 62.60 -4.45 -27.35
C PRO A 41 62.69 -6.01 -27.48
N VAL A 42 61.50 -6.64 -27.46
CA VAL A 42 61.01 -7.74 -28.34
C VAL A 42 61.74 -9.12 -28.46
N ALA A 43 61.13 -10.10 -27.79
CA ALA A 43 60.71 -11.46 -28.23
C ALA A 43 61.69 -12.60 -28.65
N LYS A 44 61.49 -13.77 -28.01
CA LYS A 44 61.19 -15.08 -28.65
C LYS A 44 60.52 -16.05 -27.64
N LYS A 45 59.60 -16.92 -28.11
CA LYS A 45 58.84 -17.92 -27.31
C LYS A 45 59.66 -19.22 -27.11
N PRO A 46 59.37 -20.08 -26.11
CA PRO A 46 58.45 -21.22 -26.36
C PRO A 46 57.57 -21.74 -25.19
N LYS A 47 56.37 -22.20 -25.58
CA LYS A 47 55.51 -23.32 -25.08
C LYS A 47 55.48 -23.79 -23.58
N ARG A 48 54.28 -23.59 -23.00
CA ARG A 48 53.41 -24.54 -22.23
C ARG A 48 53.91 -25.27 -20.96
N ALA A 49 53.22 -24.97 -19.86
CA ALA A 49 52.64 -25.95 -18.93
C ALA A 49 51.18 -25.54 -18.60
N HIS A 50 50.35 -26.46 -18.07
CA HIS A 50 48.91 -26.24 -17.83
C HIS A 50 48.61 -25.47 -16.52
N PRO A 51 47.58 -24.60 -16.48
CA PRO A 51 46.97 -24.16 -15.23
C PRO A 51 45.83 -25.10 -14.78
N VAL A 52 45.77 -25.33 -13.48
CA VAL A 52 44.75 -26.13 -12.77
C VAL A 52 43.38 -25.45 -12.80
N GLN A 53 42.29 -26.24 -12.87
CA GLN A 53 40.94 -25.73 -12.66
C GLN A 53 40.74 -25.35 -11.18
N VAL A 54 40.44 -24.08 -10.92
CA VAL A 54 39.87 -23.65 -9.63
C VAL A 54 38.35 -23.82 -9.71
N SER A 55 37.74 -24.45 -8.70
CA SER A 55 36.28 -24.69 -8.68
C SER A 55 35.50 -23.38 -8.47
N ALA A 56 34.25 -23.36 -8.95
CA ALA A 56 33.38 -22.19 -8.90
C ALA A 56 32.78 -21.89 -7.50
N GLU A 57 33.25 -22.57 -6.46
CA GLU A 57 32.66 -22.54 -5.10
C GLU A 57 33.18 -21.38 -4.24
N SER A 58 34.27 -20.72 -4.63
CA SER A 58 34.90 -19.65 -3.83
C SER A 58 34.28 -18.25 -4.01
N LEU A 59 33.37 -18.06 -4.97
CA LEU A 59 32.77 -16.74 -5.28
C LEU A 59 31.34 -16.55 -4.76
N THR A 60 30.76 -17.54 -4.07
CA THR A 60 29.37 -17.51 -3.56
C THR A 60 29.26 -17.45 -2.03
N GLY A 61 30.35 -17.63 -1.28
CA GLY A 61 30.31 -17.81 0.18
C GLY A 61 29.86 -16.58 0.98
N GLY A 62 30.28 -15.37 0.60
CA GLY A 62 30.07 -14.16 1.41
C GLY A 62 28.60 -13.73 1.58
N ALA A 63 27.78 -13.92 0.55
CA ALA A 63 26.34 -13.56 0.60
C ALA A 63 25.48 -14.66 1.25
N TYR A 64 25.98 -15.89 1.34
CA TYR A 64 25.20 -17.05 1.80
C TYR A 64 24.93 -17.02 3.30
N VAL A 65 25.88 -16.55 4.12
CA VAL A 65 25.82 -16.66 5.59
C VAL A 65 24.65 -15.86 6.18
N GLY A 66 24.39 -14.65 5.67
CA GLY A 66 23.23 -13.84 6.08
C GLY A 66 21.88 -14.39 5.59
N GLU A 67 21.84 -15.08 4.44
CA GLU A 67 20.60 -15.73 3.98
C GLU A 67 20.19 -16.92 4.86
N ILE A 68 21.13 -17.62 5.53
CA ILE A 68 20.85 -18.85 6.31
C ILE A 68 19.87 -18.62 7.48
N TYR A 69 20.00 -17.52 8.24
CA TYR A 69 19.13 -17.28 9.41
C TYR A 69 17.68 -16.95 9.03
N LYS A 70 17.46 -16.05 8.05
CA LYS A 70 16.12 -15.85 7.46
C LYS A 70 15.61 -17.15 6.83
N SER A 71 16.47 -17.87 6.10
CA SER A 71 16.11 -19.08 5.37
C SER A 71 15.46 -20.13 6.28
N ASN A 72 15.94 -20.33 7.51
CA ASN A 72 15.36 -21.36 8.39
C ASN A 72 13.93 -21.06 8.85
N LEU A 73 13.63 -19.86 9.38
CA LEU A 73 12.27 -19.51 9.79
C LEU A 73 11.34 -19.38 8.57
N PHE A 74 11.82 -18.70 7.52
CA PHE A 74 11.05 -18.49 6.29
C PHE A 74 10.74 -19.81 5.59
N LYS A 75 11.67 -20.79 5.62
CA LYS A 75 11.43 -22.14 5.13
C LYS A 75 10.36 -22.86 5.96
N LEU A 76 10.38 -22.77 7.29
CA LEU A 76 9.31 -23.38 8.12
C LEU A 76 7.93 -22.81 7.76
N GLN A 77 7.82 -21.49 7.56
CA GLN A 77 6.58 -20.84 7.12
C GLN A 77 6.17 -21.25 5.70
N VAL A 78 7.13 -21.41 4.77
CA VAL A 78 6.90 -21.94 3.41
C VAL A 78 6.40 -23.38 3.44
N ASP A 79 7.04 -24.25 4.24
CA ASP A 79 6.69 -25.66 4.38
C ASP A 79 5.29 -25.80 5.03
N GLU A 80 4.98 -25.00 6.05
CA GLU A 80 3.65 -24.91 6.67
C GLU A 80 2.58 -24.43 5.68
N LEU A 81 2.85 -23.35 4.94
CA LEU A 81 1.94 -22.83 3.92
C LEU A 81 1.67 -23.90 2.84
N ILE A 82 2.70 -24.56 2.32
CA ILE A 82 2.55 -25.66 1.36
C ILE A 82 1.67 -26.77 1.95
N CYS A 83 1.92 -27.18 3.20
CA CYS A 83 1.11 -28.20 3.87
C CYS A 83 -0.36 -27.78 4.05
N SER A 84 -0.62 -26.50 4.32
CA SER A 84 -1.97 -25.95 4.51
C SER A 84 -2.77 -25.85 3.20
N VAL A 85 -2.11 -25.50 2.08
CA VAL A 85 -2.78 -25.30 0.78
C VAL A 85 -2.84 -26.56 -0.09
N LYS A 86 -2.07 -27.61 0.23
CA LYS A 86 -2.00 -28.85 -0.57
C LYS A 86 -3.25 -29.72 -0.36
N PRO A 87 -4.04 -30.01 -1.42
CA PRO A 87 -5.18 -30.92 -1.31
C PRO A 87 -4.75 -32.32 -0.84
N LYS A 88 -5.59 -32.97 -0.04
CA LYS A 88 -5.37 -34.36 0.42
C LYS A 88 -5.78 -35.34 -0.68
N TYR A 89 -5.01 -35.41 -1.77
CA TYR A 89 -5.31 -36.17 -3.01
C TYR A 89 -5.83 -37.59 -2.75
N ALA A 90 -5.16 -38.36 -1.90
CA ALA A 90 -5.57 -39.74 -1.55
C ALA A 90 -7.00 -39.88 -0.96
N ARG A 91 -7.62 -38.79 -0.47
CA ARG A 91 -9.00 -38.78 0.03
C ARG A 91 -10.05 -38.43 -1.05
N ILE A 92 -9.62 -37.85 -2.17
CA ILE A 92 -10.51 -37.34 -3.23
C ILE A 92 -10.38 -38.14 -4.54
N GLU A 93 -9.25 -38.83 -4.75
CA GLU A 93 -8.87 -39.50 -5.99
C GLU A 93 -9.96 -40.46 -6.51
N ASP A 94 -10.43 -41.41 -5.69
CA ASP A 94 -11.49 -42.34 -6.08
C ASP A 94 -12.79 -41.64 -6.49
N SER A 95 -13.15 -40.55 -5.79
CA SER A 95 -14.38 -39.81 -6.06
C SER A 95 -14.27 -38.99 -7.34
N VAL A 96 -13.11 -38.38 -7.59
CA VAL A 96 -12.81 -37.64 -8.83
C VAL A 96 -12.70 -38.61 -10.01
N ASN A 97 -12.02 -39.75 -9.85
CA ASN A 97 -11.89 -40.77 -10.90
C ASN A 97 -13.26 -41.34 -11.29
N LYS A 98 -14.14 -41.66 -10.33
CA LYS A 98 -15.53 -42.08 -10.60
C LYS A 98 -16.34 -40.99 -11.31
N LEU A 99 -16.22 -39.73 -10.89
CA LEU A 99 -16.88 -38.59 -11.53
C LEU A 99 -16.46 -38.44 -13.00
N LEU A 100 -15.15 -38.45 -13.27
CA LEU A 100 -14.58 -38.29 -14.60
C LEU A 100 -14.86 -39.49 -15.51
N GLN A 101 -14.89 -40.73 -14.97
CA GLN A 101 -15.30 -41.92 -15.71
C GLN A 101 -16.79 -41.87 -16.11
N THR A 102 -17.67 -41.44 -15.21
CA THR A 102 -19.10 -41.26 -15.52
C THR A 102 -19.30 -40.21 -16.60
N LEU A 103 -18.66 -39.05 -16.46
CA LEU A 103 -18.72 -37.97 -17.44
C LEU A 103 -18.15 -38.40 -18.80
N LYS A 104 -17.02 -39.13 -18.81
CA LYS A 104 -16.44 -39.70 -20.04
C LYS A 104 -17.44 -40.60 -20.77
N ARG A 105 -18.08 -41.55 -20.07
CA ARG A 105 -19.11 -42.42 -20.66
C ARG A 105 -20.29 -41.63 -21.23
N VAL A 106 -20.76 -40.61 -20.51
CA VAL A 106 -21.85 -39.75 -20.98
C VAL A 106 -21.48 -39.01 -22.27
N ILE A 107 -20.23 -38.56 -22.41
CA ILE A 107 -19.72 -37.92 -23.63
C ILE A 107 -19.54 -38.94 -24.77
N GLU A 108 -19.07 -40.15 -24.47
CA GLU A 108 -18.90 -41.23 -25.45
C GLU A 108 -20.25 -41.82 -25.93
N ASP A 109 -21.31 -41.72 -25.13
CA ASP A 109 -22.68 -42.12 -25.46
C ASP A 109 -23.39 -41.12 -26.40
N ILE A 110 -22.87 -39.89 -26.59
CA ILE A 110 -23.52 -38.87 -27.44
C ILE A 110 -23.56 -39.32 -28.92
N PRO A 111 -24.73 -39.31 -29.58
CA PRO A 111 -24.84 -39.67 -30.99
C PRO A 111 -24.20 -38.62 -31.90
N ALA A 112 -23.65 -39.08 -33.03
CA ALA A 112 -23.17 -38.20 -34.09
C ALA A 112 -24.32 -37.34 -34.66
N ARG A 113 -24.01 -36.13 -35.13
CA ARG A 113 -24.94 -35.26 -35.85
C ARG A 113 -24.39 -34.97 -37.24
N GLU A 114 -25.19 -35.31 -38.25
CA GLU A 114 -24.85 -35.12 -39.66
C GLU A 114 -24.53 -33.66 -39.99
N PRO A 115 -23.71 -33.39 -41.03
CA PRO A 115 -23.37 -32.03 -41.44
C PRO A 115 -24.61 -31.23 -41.84
N ILE A 116 -24.91 -30.19 -41.06
CA ILE A 116 -25.96 -29.23 -41.38
C ILE A 116 -25.46 -28.41 -42.58
N SER A 117 -26.12 -28.61 -43.72
CA SER A 117 -25.94 -27.86 -44.98
C SER A 117 -26.85 -26.64 -45.10
N ALA A 118 -27.82 -26.49 -44.19
CA ALA A 118 -28.65 -25.30 -44.05
C ALA A 118 -27.87 -24.11 -43.45
N SER A 119 -28.43 -22.91 -43.55
CA SER A 119 -27.81 -21.70 -42.99
C SER A 119 -27.58 -21.80 -41.48
N ILE A 120 -26.62 -21.05 -40.94
CA ILE A 120 -26.30 -21.07 -39.50
C ILE A 120 -27.51 -20.74 -38.62
N SER A 121 -28.43 -19.89 -39.09
CA SER A 121 -29.68 -19.59 -38.38
C SER A 121 -30.60 -20.81 -38.24
N ALA A 122 -30.56 -21.75 -39.19
CA ALA A 122 -31.28 -23.02 -39.06
C ALA A 122 -30.66 -23.90 -37.97
N ALA A 123 -29.32 -23.98 -37.89
CA ALA A 123 -28.62 -24.70 -36.83
C ALA A 123 -28.92 -24.13 -35.43
N GLU A 124 -28.93 -22.79 -35.26
CA GLU A 124 -29.32 -22.15 -33.99
C GLU A 124 -30.77 -22.49 -33.60
N LYS A 125 -31.71 -22.43 -34.55
CA LYS A 125 -33.13 -22.73 -34.30
C LYS A 125 -33.35 -24.20 -33.95
N GLN A 126 -32.68 -25.12 -34.64
CA GLN A 126 -32.78 -26.55 -34.38
C GLN A 126 -32.25 -26.89 -32.99
N MET A 127 -31.02 -26.45 -32.67
CA MET A 127 -30.38 -26.70 -31.37
C MET A 127 -31.24 -26.19 -30.20
N LEU A 128 -31.80 -24.98 -30.33
CA LEU A 128 -32.61 -24.39 -29.26
C LEU A 128 -33.99 -25.06 -29.11
N LYS A 129 -34.60 -25.50 -30.22
CA LYS A 129 -35.91 -26.17 -30.21
C LYS A 129 -35.82 -27.60 -29.69
N ASP A 130 -34.85 -28.36 -30.17
CA ASP A 130 -34.79 -29.81 -29.96
C ASP A 130 -34.07 -30.15 -28.64
N ASP A 131 -32.96 -29.46 -28.34
CA ASP A 131 -32.13 -29.74 -27.15
C ASP A 131 -32.32 -28.74 -26.00
N LYS A 132 -33.02 -27.63 -26.22
CA LYS A 132 -33.03 -26.46 -25.30
C LYS A 132 -31.61 -26.01 -24.94
N VAL A 133 -30.74 -25.88 -25.94
CA VAL A 133 -29.38 -25.35 -25.79
C VAL A 133 -29.12 -24.31 -26.87
N ALA A 134 -28.57 -23.17 -26.50
CA ALA A 134 -28.12 -22.15 -27.43
C ALA A 134 -26.66 -22.40 -27.85
N ILE A 135 -26.33 -22.16 -29.11
CA ILE A 135 -24.94 -22.23 -29.57
C ILE A 135 -24.19 -20.98 -29.08
N PRO A 136 -23.07 -21.11 -28.34
CA PRO A 136 -22.31 -19.98 -27.81
C PRO A 136 -21.37 -19.41 -28.89
N PHE A 137 -21.94 -18.96 -30.02
CA PHE A 137 -21.13 -18.38 -31.10
C PHE A 137 -20.38 -17.13 -30.61
N PRO A 138 -19.09 -17.01 -30.93
CA PRO A 138 -18.28 -15.85 -30.56
C PRO A 138 -18.61 -14.64 -31.45
N GLU A 139 -18.21 -13.44 -31.00
CA GLU A 139 -18.28 -12.24 -31.83
C GLU A 139 -17.00 -12.06 -32.68
N PRO A 140 -17.09 -11.57 -33.93
CA PRO A 140 -18.32 -11.30 -34.67
C PRO A 140 -19.02 -12.61 -35.06
N ARG A 141 -20.34 -12.68 -34.83
CA ARG A 141 -21.14 -13.86 -35.15
C ARG A 141 -20.93 -14.35 -36.58
N PRO A 142 -20.92 -15.69 -36.81
CA PRO A 142 -20.95 -16.28 -38.14
C PRO A 142 -22.06 -15.69 -39.02
N LYS A 143 -21.76 -15.37 -40.27
CA LYS A 143 -22.75 -14.81 -41.21
C LYS A 143 -23.77 -15.88 -41.59
N VAL A 144 -25.04 -15.50 -41.74
CA VAL A 144 -26.14 -16.40 -42.11
C VAL A 144 -25.79 -17.22 -43.36
N ASP A 145 -25.18 -16.59 -44.37
CA ASP A 145 -24.83 -17.19 -45.66
C ASP A 145 -23.42 -17.82 -45.69
N SER A 146 -22.88 -18.26 -44.55
CA SER A 146 -21.53 -18.86 -44.54
C SER A 146 -21.55 -20.26 -45.19
N SER A 147 -20.65 -20.49 -46.14
CA SER A 147 -20.60 -21.70 -46.96
C SER A 147 -19.95 -22.93 -46.29
N TYR A 148 -19.83 -22.96 -44.96
CA TYR A 148 -19.20 -24.07 -44.24
C TYR A 148 -20.22 -24.75 -43.32
N THR A 149 -20.22 -26.09 -43.36
CA THR A 149 -21.16 -26.93 -42.61
C THR A 149 -20.79 -27.05 -41.14
N LEU A 150 -21.77 -27.38 -40.29
CA LEU A 150 -21.57 -27.69 -38.87
C LEU A 150 -21.98 -29.14 -38.60
N SER A 151 -21.13 -29.92 -37.93
CA SER A 151 -21.35 -31.34 -37.64
C SER A 151 -20.81 -31.72 -36.24
N TYR A 152 -21.26 -32.86 -35.72
CA TYR A 152 -20.73 -33.43 -34.48
C TYR A 152 -20.38 -34.91 -34.68
N GLN A 153 -19.20 -35.29 -34.22
CA GLN A 153 -18.72 -36.67 -34.16
C GLN A 153 -18.14 -36.94 -32.78
N LYS A 154 -18.13 -38.21 -32.34
CA LYS A 154 -17.56 -38.60 -31.04
C LYS A 154 -16.10 -38.12 -30.91
N PRO A 155 -15.66 -37.64 -29.74
CA PRO A 155 -14.28 -37.16 -29.56
C PRO A 155 -13.24 -38.21 -29.94
N ALA A 156 -12.13 -37.76 -30.52
CA ALA A 156 -10.98 -38.63 -30.78
C ALA A 156 -10.31 -39.07 -29.47
N HIS A 157 -10.18 -38.14 -28.51
CA HIS A 157 -9.61 -38.38 -27.19
C HIS A 157 -10.32 -37.54 -26.12
N ILE A 158 -10.39 -38.08 -24.90
CA ILE A 158 -10.89 -37.40 -23.69
C ILE A 158 -9.84 -37.58 -22.60
N ASN A 159 -9.18 -36.49 -22.20
CA ASN A 159 -8.02 -36.50 -21.30
C ASN A 159 -8.19 -35.49 -20.15
N VAL A 160 -7.60 -35.77 -19.00
CA VAL A 160 -7.51 -34.78 -17.89
C VAL A 160 -6.25 -33.95 -18.06
N ALA A 161 -6.33 -32.64 -17.86
CA ALA A 161 -5.22 -31.71 -18.04
C ALA A 161 -5.12 -30.70 -16.88
N GLY A 162 -4.31 -29.65 -17.09
CA GLY A 162 -4.11 -28.57 -16.12
C GLY A 162 -3.35 -29.02 -14.88
N SER A 163 -3.67 -28.40 -13.74
CA SER A 163 -2.94 -28.63 -12.48
C SER A 163 -3.23 -29.97 -11.79
N TYR A 164 -4.31 -30.69 -12.13
CA TYR A 164 -4.67 -31.93 -11.42
C TYR A 164 -3.68 -33.09 -11.67
N PRO A 165 -3.35 -33.48 -12.93
CA PRO A 165 -2.41 -34.57 -13.18
C PRO A 165 -0.97 -34.25 -12.72
N VAL A 166 -0.61 -32.97 -12.70
CA VAL A 166 0.70 -32.46 -12.25
C VAL A 166 0.77 -32.33 -10.72
N GLN A 167 -0.37 -32.46 -10.03
CA GLN A 167 -0.56 -32.27 -8.59
C GLN A 167 -0.20 -30.86 -8.06
N THR A 168 -0.45 -29.82 -8.85
CA THR A 168 -0.18 -28.39 -8.53
C THR A 168 -1.46 -27.59 -8.21
N ILE A 169 -2.56 -28.26 -7.86
CA ILE A 169 -3.76 -27.59 -7.33
C ILE A 169 -3.49 -27.15 -5.88
N THR A 170 -3.95 -25.93 -5.55
CA THR A 170 -4.01 -25.43 -4.17
C THR A 170 -5.46 -25.23 -3.74
N GLN A 171 -5.76 -25.63 -2.51
CA GLN A 171 -7.04 -25.39 -1.85
C GLN A 171 -7.20 -23.88 -1.55
N SER A 172 -8.44 -23.39 -1.61
CA SER A 172 -8.82 -22.00 -1.34
C SER A 172 -10.34 -21.89 -1.12
N ASP A 173 -10.82 -20.70 -0.79
CA ASP A 173 -12.26 -20.38 -0.73
C ASP A 173 -12.99 -20.61 -2.07
N SER A 174 -12.26 -20.50 -3.19
CA SER A 174 -12.77 -20.76 -4.55
C SER A 174 -12.75 -22.27 -4.90
N PRO A 175 -13.72 -22.77 -5.69
CA PRO A 175 -13.80 -24.17 -6.06
C PRO A 175 -12.58 -24.64 -6.88
N MET A 176 -12.20 -25.91 -6.69
CA MET A 176 -11.12 -26.55 -7.43
C MET A 176 -11.60 -26.93 -8.84
N LYS A 177 -10.98 -26.33 -9.85
CA LYS A 177 -11.26 -26.62 -11.27
C LYS A 177 -10.46 -27.83 -11.75
N LEU A 178 -11.14 -28.75 -12.42
CA LEU A 178 -10.58 -29.92 -13.09
C LEU A 178 -10.77 -29.75 -14.61
N ASP A 179 -9.67 -29.65 -15.35
CA ASP A 179 -9.72 -29.41 -16.78
C ASP A 179 -9.88 -30.74 -17.53
N LEU A 180 -11.02 -30.95 -18.18
CA LEU A 180 -11.32 -32.10 -19.03
C LEU A 180 -11.21 -31.69 -20.50
N VAL A 181 -10.15 -32.15 -21.15
CA VAL A 181 -9.80 -31.84 -22.53
C VAL A 181 -10.44 -32.85 -23.48
N ILE A 182 -11.11 -32.35 -24.51
CA ILE A 182 -11.84 -33.15 -25.51
C ILE A 182 -11.31 -32.82 -26.90
N THR A 183 -10.53 -33.73 -27.49
CA THR A 183 -10.01 -33.55 -28.85
C THR A 183 -11.11 -33.82 -29.88
N MET A 184 -11.52 -32.77 -30.58
CA MET A 184 -12.44 -32.84 -31.71
C MET A 184 -11.80 -33.63 -32.87
N PRO A 185 -12.53 -34.52 -33.57
CA PRO A 185 -11.96 -35.28 -34.69
C PRO A 185 -11.60 -34.39 -35.87
N ASP A 186 -10.42 -34.57 -36.44
CA ASP A 186 -9.91 -33.77 -37.56
C ASP A 186 -10.84 -33.80 -38.80
N ALA A 187 -11.60 -34.89 -38.97
CA ALA A 187 -12.57 -35.06 -40.06
C ALA A 187 -13.74 -34.03 -40.07
N ILE A 188 -13.97 -33.28 -38.98
CA ILE A 188 -15.01 -32.23 -38.95
C ILE A 188 -14.51 -30.85 -39.42
N PHE A 189 -13.23 -30.73 -39.77
CA PHE A 189 -12.56 -29.49 -40.16
C PHE A 189 -12.07 -29.52 -41.62
N GLN A 190 -11.83 -28.34 -42.17
CA GLN A 190 -11.16 -28.13 -43.46
C GLN A 190 -9.80 -27.45 -43.23
N GLU A 191 -8.83 -27.71 -44.12
CA GLU A 191 -7.45 -27.19 -44.07
C GLU A 191 -7.36 -25.67 -43.81
N LYS A 192 -8.35 -24.89 -44.28
CA LYS A 192 -8.39 -23.43 -44.19
C LYS A 192 -9.28 -22.88 -43.07
N ASP A 193 -9.78 -23.72 -42.16
CA ASP A 193 -10.68 -23.27 -41.08
C ASP A 193 -9.97 -22.49 -39.96
N TYR A 194 -8.63 -22.48 -39.93
CA TYR A 194 -7.88 -21.52 -39.12
C TYR A 194 -8.10 -20.05 -39.57
N LEU A 195 -8.70 -19.79 -40.74
CA LEU A 195 -8.98 -18.43 -41.22
C LEU A 195 -10.36 -17.92 -40.78
N ASN A 196 -10.45 -16.62 -40.50
CA ASN A 196 -11.70 -15.85 -40.41
C ASN A 196 -12.77 -16.46 -39.45
N ASN A 197 -12.36 -16.85 -38.23
CA ASN A 197 -13.23 -17.38 -37.16
C ASN A 197 -13.96 -18.71 -37.45
N ARG A 198 -13.70 -19.38 -38.58
CA ARG A 198 -14.39 -20.65 -38.95
C ARG A 198 -14.15 -21.75 -37.91
N TYR A 199 -12.90 -21.89 -37.46
CA TYR A 199 -12.52 -22.78 -36.37
C TYR A 199 -13.38 -22.56 -35.11
N PHE A 200 -13.48 -21.33 -34.63
CA PHE A 200 -14.23 -21.00 -33.42
C PHE A 200 -15.74 -21.24 -33.58
N ALA A 201 -16.30 -21.05 -34.78
CA ALA A 201 -17.69 -21.38 -35.06
C ALA A 201 -17.97 -22.90 -34.96
N ARG A 202 -17.12 -23.73 -35.57
CA ARG A 202 -17.20 -25.21 -35.43
C ARG A 202 -17.03 -25.63 -33.98
N ARG A 203 -16.03 -25.07 -33.28
CA ARG A 203 -15.73 -25.33 -31.87
C ARG A 203 -16.92 -25.00 -30.94
N ALA A 204 -17.57 -23.87 -31.16
CA ALA A 204 -18.75 -23.46 -30.40
C ALA A 204 -19.95 -24.39 -30.63
N TYR A 205 -20.19 -24.82 -31.88
CA TYR A 205 -21.23 -25.80 -32.20
C TYR A 205 -20.94 -27.17 -31.56
N TYR A 206 -19.68 -27.63 -31.62
CA TYR A 206 -19.26 -28.88 -31.00
C TYR A 206 -19.46 -28.87 -29.48
N LEU A 207 -19.13 -27.76 -28.82
CA LEU A 207 -19.39 -27.55 -27.39
C LEU A 207 -20.90 -27.58 -27.07
N ALA A 208 -21.74 -26.95 -27.90
CA ALA A 208 -23.20 -26.97 -27.71
C ALA A 208 -23.76 -28.40 -27.80
N CYS A 209 -23.26 -29.22 -28.72
CA CYS A 209 -23.63 -30.64 -28.84
C CYS A 209 -23.26 -31.43 -27.58
N ILE A 210 -22.08 -31.17 -26.99
CA ILE A 210 -21.68 -31.77 -25.70
C ILE A 210 -22.58 -31.28 -24.56
N ALA A 211 -22.91 -29.98 -24.53
CA ALA A 211 -23.79 -29.40 -23.51
C ALA A 211 -25.16 -30.06 -23.50
N ALA A 212 -25.76 -30.26 -24.68
CA ALA A 212 -27.02 -30.97 -24.86
C ALA A 212 -26.93 -32.44 -24.42
N GLY A 213 -25.89 -33.16 -24.85
CA GLY A 213 -25.69 -34.56 -24.48
C GLY A 213 -25.52 -34.78 -22.97
N ILE A 214 -24.83 -33.87 -22.27
CA ILE A 214 -24.70 -33.91 -20.81
C ILE A 214 -26.03 -33.53 -20.14
N LYS A 215 -26.67 -32.44 -20.58
CA LYS A 215 -27.95 -31.94 -20.01
C LYS A 215 -29.09 -32.94 -20.12
N ASN A 216 -29.16 -33.68 -21.23
CA ASN A 216 -30.21 -34.66 -21.50
C ASN A 216 -29.90 -36.06 -20.90
N SER A 217 -28.79 -36.22 -20.17
CA SER A 217 -28.37 -37.51 -19.60
C SER A 217 -28.90 -37.70 -18.17
N GLU A 218 -29.81 -38.65 -17.99
CA GLU A 218 -30.28 -39.07 -16.65
C GLU A 218 -29.15 -39.62 -15.76
N LYS A 219 -28.04 -40.08 -16.35
CA LYS A 219 -26.86 -40.60 -15.64
C LYS A 219 -26.02 -39.50 -14.97
N ALA A 220 -26.31 -38.21 -15.22
CA ALA A 220 -25.38 -37.10 -14.99
C ALA A 220 -26.01 -35.94 -14.21
N ALA A 221 -25.99 -36.01 -12.88
CA ALA A 221 -26.48 -34.94 -12.00
C ALA A 221 -25.50 -33.75 -11.92
N PHE A 222 -25.40 -32.96 -12.99
CA PHE A 222 -24.62 -31.72 -13.04
C PHE A 222 -25.50 -30.50 -13.31
N LYS A 223 -25.19 -29.38 -12.67
CA LYS A 223 -25.58 -28.06 -13.16
C LYS A 223 -24.58 -27.65 -14.25
N VAL A 224 -25.09 -27.33 -15.43
CA VAL A 224 -24.31 -27.06 -16.64
C VAL A 224 -24.41 -25.58 -17.00
N THR A 225 -23.28 -24.88 -17.07
CA THR A 225 -23.19 -23.48 -17.51
C THR A 225 -22.09 -23.29 -18.53
N PHE A 226 -22.18 -22.24 -19.36
CA PHE A 226 -21.07 -21.77 -20.18
C PHE A 226 -20.19 -20.77 -19.41
N ASP A 227 -18.88 -20.78 -19.64
CA ASP A 227 -17.91 -19.73 -19.26
C ASP A 227 -16.95 -19.49 -20.45
N LEU A 228 -16.05 -18.53 -20.34
CA LEU A 228 -15.00 -18.25 -21.32
C LEU A 228 -13.64 -18.74 -20.81
N LEU A 229 -12.97 -19.62 -21.58
CA LEU A 229 -11.62 -20.05 -21.27
C LEU A 229 -10.67 -18.85 -21.35
N HIS A 230 -9.91 -18.63 -20.28
CA HIS A 230 -9.06 -17.44 -20.13
C HIS A 230 -9.82 -16.10 -20.29
N GLY A 231 -11.15 -16.06 -20.12
CA GLY A 231 -11.94 -14.85 -20.39
C GLY A 231 -12.08 -14.50 -21.88
N CYS A 232 -11.60 -15.36 -22.79
CA CYS A 232 -11.56 -15.08 -24.22
C CYS A 232 -12.90 -15.43 -24.90
N GLN A 233 -13.54 -14.44 -25.55
CA GLN A 233 -14.85 -14.60 -26.18
C GLN A 233 -14.89 -15.66 -27.29
N SER A 234 -13.75 -15.94 -27.95
CA SER A 234 -13.65 -16.98 -28.99
C SER A 234 -13.51 -18.40 -28.44
N LEU A 235 -13.32 -18.56 -27.12
CA LEU A 235 -13.12 -19.85 -26.46
C LEU A 235 -14.20 -20.14 -25.39
N PRO A 236 -15.48 -20.30 -25.75
CA PRO A 236 -16.48 -20.78 -24.80
C PRO A 236 -16.10 -22.18 -24.29
N VAL A 237 -16.44 -22.48 -23.04
CA VAL A 237 -16.25 -23.78 -22.37
C VAL A 237 -17.48 -24.09 -21.52
N LEU A 238 -17.65 -25.36 -21.13
CA LEU A 238 -18.68 -25.75 -20.17
C LEU A 238 -18.07 -25.86 -18.78
N VAL A 239 -18.76 -25.34 -17.78
CA VAL A 239 -18.48 -25.55 -16.36
C VAL A 239 -19.58 -26.43 -15.80
N LEU A 240 -19.17 -27.54 -15.19
CA LEU A 240 -20.05 -28.55 -14.61
C LEU A 240 -19.90 -28.55 -13.09
N GLU A 241 -20.98 -28.25 -12.39
CA GLU A 241 -21.04 -28.28 -10.92
C GLU A 241 -21.79 -29.56 -10.48
N PRO A 242 -21.16 -30.48 -9.71
CA PRO A 242 -21.82 -31.71 -9.27
C PRO A 242 -22.99 -31.42 -8.31
N ILE A 243 -24.18 -31.95 -8.62
CA ILE A 243 -25.37 -31.83 -7.76
C ILE A 243 -25.30 -32.92 -6.69
N VAL A 244 -24.88 -32.56 -5.48
CA VAL A 244 -24.77 -33.50 -4.35
C VAL A 244 -26.12 -33.59 -3.62
N GLN A 245 -26.83 -34.71 -3.73
CA GLN A 245 -28.05 -34.97 -2.97
C GLN A 245 -27.74 -35.23 -1.48
N GLU A 246 -28.50 -34.60 -0.58
CA GLU A 246 -28.26 -34.62 0.86
C GLU A 246 -28.86 -35.86 1.56
N LYS A 247 -28.11 -36.97 1.55
CA LYS A 247 -27.86 -37.89 2.69
C LYS A 247 -27.12 -39.14 2.19
N GLY A 248 -26.06 -39.54 2.89
CA GLY A 248 -25.38 -40.83 2.70
C GLY A 248 -24.49 -41.04 1.47
N SER A 249 -24.47 -40.13 0.49
CA SER A 249 -23.69 -40.35 -0.75
C SER A 249 -22.19 -40.07 -0.61
N VAL A 250 -21.39 -40.79 -1.41
CA VAL A 250 -19.91 -40.69 -1.51
C VAL A 250 -19.44 -39.29 -1.96
N HIS A 251 -20.35 -38.44 -2.44
CA HIS A 251 -20.03 -37.18 -3.14
C HIS A 251 -19.86 -35.96 -2.22
N LYS A 252 -19.89 -36.10 -0.88
CA LYS A 252 -19.67 -34.98 0.07
C LYS A 252 -18.34 -34.24 -0.20
N HIS A 253 -17.31 -34.95 -0.63
CA HIS A 253 -15.99 -34.37 -0.97
C HIS A 253 -15.96 -33.62 -2.32
N LEU A 254 -16.99 -33.78 -3.17
CA LEU A 254 -17.05 -33.17 -4.50
C LEU A 254 -17.77 -31.81 -4.53
N LYS A 255 -18.40 -31.37 -3.43
CA LYS A 255 -19.18 -30.11 -3.36
C LYS A 255 -18.37 -28.85 -3.73
N ASN A 256 -17.04 -28.90 -3.60
CA ASN A 256 -16.14 -27.78 -3.91
C ASN A 256 -15.35 -27.98 -5.23
N PHE A 257 -15.78 -28.90 -6.11
CA PHE A 257 -15.15 -29.13 -7.41
C PHE A 257 -16.03 -28.64 -8.56
N GLN A 258 -15.36 -28.14 -9.60
CA GLN A 258 -15.97 -27.83 -10.90
C GLN A 258 -15.18 -28.55 -11.98
N VAL A 259 -15.87 -29.22 -12.92
CA VAL A 259 -15.21 -29.77 -14.11
C VAL A 259 -15.37 -28.78 -15.26
N VAL A 260 -14.25 -28.35 -15.86
CA VAL A 260 -14.23 -27.45 -17.01
C VAL A 260 -13.98 -28.27 -18.27
N VAL A 261 -14.96 -28.32 -19.17
CA VAL A 261 -14.85 -29.08 -20.41
C VAL A 261 -14.31 -28.18 -21.52
N ILE A 262 -13.16 -28.56 -22.07
CA ILE A 262 -12.37 -27.76 -23.01
C ILE A 262 -12.24 -28.52 -24.35
N PRO A 263 -12.92 -28.07 -25.42
CA PRO A 263 -12.68 -28.58 -26.77
C PRO A 263 -11.29 -28.17 -27.28
N THR A 264 -10.57 -29.13 -27.84
CA THR A 264 -9.22 -29.00 -28.41
C THR A 264 -9.14 -29.66 -29.80
N ILE A 265 -8.01 -29.50 -30.48
CA ILE A 265 -7.73 -30.11 -31.80
C ILE A 265 -6.45 -30.95 -31.76
N SER A 266 -6.22 -31.77 -32.80
CA SER A 266 -4.92 -32.42 -32.98
C SER A 266 -3.81 -31.38 -33.23
N ARG A 267 -2.56 -31.74 -32.90
CA ARG A 267 -1.40 -30.85 -33.07
C ARG A 267 -1.20 -30.42 -34.52
N ASP A 268 -1.45 -31.35 -35.44
CA ASP A 268 -1.01 -31.28 -36.83
C ASP A 268 -2.13 -30.85 -37.79
N LEU A 269 -3.35 -30.60 -37.28
CA LEU A 269 -4.52 -30.15 -38.05
C LEU A 269 -4.27 -28.85 -38.85
N PHE A 270 -3.51 -27.91 -38.28
CA PHE A 270 -3.20 -26.62 -38.91
C PHE A 270 -1.68 -26.36 -38.91
N PRO A 271 -1.07 -25.94 -40.04
CA PRO A 271 0.37 -25.73 -40.10
C PRO A 271 0.86 -24.60 -39.16
N THR A 272 1.70 -24.92 -38.18
CA THR A 272 2.23 -23.95 -37.20
C THR A 272 2.87 -22.72 -37.84
N GLY A 273 3.57 -22.89 -38.98
CA GLY A 273 4.17 -21.79 -39.74
C GLY A 273 3.17 -20.75 -40.30
N LYS A 274 1.88 -21.10 -40.42
CA LYS A 274 0.80 -20.16 -40.77
C LYS A 274 0.24 -19.44 -39.55
N LEU A 275 0.36 -20.03 -38.35
CA LEU A 275 -0.09 -19.50 -37.07
C LEU A 275 1.00 -18.74 -36.29
N LEU A 276 2.14 -18.44 -36.92
CA LEU A 276 3.18 -17.61 -36.30
C LEU A 276 2.66 -16.19 -35.97
N PRO A 277 3.17 -15.52 -34.92
CA PRO A 277 2.68 -14.20 -34.50
C PRO A 277 2.73 -13.11 -35.58
N SER A 278 3.64 -13.23 -36.56
CA SER A 278 3.81 -12.28 -37.67
C SER A 278 2.81 -12.47 -38.83
N LYS A 279 1.97 -13.50 -38.81
CA LYS A 279 1.02 -13.80 -39.91
C LYS A 279 -0.37 -13.21 -39.66
N SER A 280 -1.13 -12.98 -40.73
CA SER A 280 -2.53 -12.61 -40.67
C SER A 280 -3.44 -13.81 -41.01
N CYS A 281 -4.34 -14.15 -40.10
CA CYS A 281 -5.37 -15.18 -40.26
C CYS A 281 -6.80 -14.60 -40.30
N VAL A 282 -6.93 -13.28 -40.14
CA VAL A 282 -8.20 -12.53 -40.22
C VAL A 282 -8.08 -11.54 -41.37
N ARG A 283 -8.62 -11.90 -42.54
CA ARG A 283 -8.46 -11.13 -43.78
C ARG A 283 -9.63 -10.18 -44.01
N ALA A 284 -9.33 -8.96 -44.43
CA ALA A 284 -10.33 -8.04 -44.94
C ALA A 284 -10.92 -8.55 -46.27
N LYS A 285 -12.15 -8.14 -46.59
CA LYS A 285 -12.85 -8.61 -47.80
C LYS A 285 -12.55 -7.79 -49.06
N ASP A 286 -11.99 -6.60 -48.93
CA ASP A 286 -11.83 -5.68 -50.06
C ASP A 286 -10.45 -5.85 -50.73
N PRO A 287 -10.36 -6.33 -51.98
CA PRO A 287 -9.09 -6.52 -52.67
C PRO A 287 -8.45 -5.20 -53.16
N LYS A 288 -9.16 -4.07 -53.06
CA LYS A 288 -8.72 -2.78 -53.62
C LYS A 288 -7.96 -1.90 -52.63
N SER A 289 -7.99 -2.19 -51.33
CA SER A 289 -7.17 -1.47 -50.35
C SER A 289 -5.74 -2.01 -50.32
N SER A 290 -4.80 -1.27 -50.89
CA SER A 290 -3.36 -1.59 -50.94
C SER A 290 -2.63 -1.42 -49.58
N THR A 291 -3.34 -1.52 -48.47
CA THR A 291 -2.77 -1.55 -47.12
C THR A 291 -2.26 -2.95 -46.78
N SER A 292 -1.07 -3.05 -46.19
CA SER A 292 -0.49 -4.33 -45.80
C SER A 292 -1.37 -5.06 -44.78
N GLU A 293 -1.61 -6.37 -44.99
CA GLU A 293 -2.40 -7.18 -44.07
C GLU A 293 -1.81 -7.12 -42.65
N LYS A 294 -2.55 -6.53 -41.70
CA LYS A 294 -2.15 -6.43 -40.29
C LYS A 294 -2.06 -7.84 -39.69
N SER A 295 -0.99 -8.14 -38.95
CA SER A 295 -0.81 -9.42 -38.28
C SER A 295 -1.85 -9.63 -37.17
N SER A 296 -2.19 -10.89 -36.90
CA SER A 296 -3.24 -11.26 -35.93
C SER A 296 -2.69 -12.15 -34.79
N PRO A 297 -1.65 -11.72 -34.06
CA PRO A 297 -0.88 -12.59 -33.15
C PRO A 297 -1.73 -13.23 -32.05
N PHE A 298 -2.68 -12.48 -31.47
CA PHE A 298 -3.57 -12.99 -30.45
C PHE A 298 -4.47 -14.10 -30.99
N TYR A 299 -5.17 -13.85 -32.11
CA TYR A 299 -5.99 -14.85 -32.80
C TYR A 299 -5.18 -16.12 -33.12
N ASN A 300 -3.99 -15.95 -33.71
CA ASN A 300 -3.16 -17.09 -34.14
C ASN A 300 -2.72 -17.94 -32.95
N ALA A 301 -2.28 -17.30 -31.86
CA ALA A 301 -1.92 -17.98 -30.62
C ALA A 301 -3.12 -18.64 -29.93
N THR A 302 -4.31 -18.03 -29.98
CA THR A 302 -5.56 -18.62 -29.46
C THR A 302 -5.93 -19.91 -30.19
N VAL A 303 -5.85 -19.95 -31.53
CA VAL A 303 -6.07 -21.19 -32.31
C VAL A 303 -5.00 -22.24 -32.01
N LEU A 304 -3.73 -21.81 -31.92
CA LEU A 304 -2.59 -22.71 -31.66
C LEU A 304 -2.61 -23.27 -30.23
N HIS A 305 -3.10 -22.52 -29.23
CA HIS A 305 -3.17 -22.96 -27.84
C HIS A 305 -4.01 -24.23 -27.67
N ASP A 306 -5.17 -24.31 -28.36
CA ASP A 306 -6.05 -25.48 -28.34
C ASP A 306 -5.42 -26.74 -28.97
N SER A 307 -4.36 -26.63 -29.78
CA SER A 307 -3.61 -27.80 -30.30
C SER A 307 -2.43 -28.23 -29.40
N LEU A 308 -2.06 -27.39 -28.42
CA LEU A 308 -0.85 -27.55 -27.60
C LEU A 308 -1.10 -28.00 -26.16
N VAL A 309 -2.36 -28.07 -25.69
CA VAL A 309 -2.70 -28.37 -24.28
C VAL A 309 -2.01 -29.65 -23.78
N THR A 310 -2.14 -30.76 -24.50
CA THR A 310 -1.48 -32.04 -24.16
C THR A 310 0.05 -31.95 -24.25
N SER A 311 0.57 -31.15 -25.18
CA SER A 311 2.02 -30.96 -25.38
C SER A 311 2.68 -30.18 -24.25
N TYR A 312 1.98 -29.19 -23.68
CA TYR A 312 2.42 -28.48 -22.48
C TYR A 312 2.22 -29.30 -21.20
N LEU A 313 1.15 -30.08 -21.10
CA LEU A 313 0.96 -31.02 -19.98
C LEU A 313 2.12 -32.03 -19.90
N LYS A 314 2.55 -32.57 -21.05
CA LYS A 314 3.71 -33.46 -21.13
C LYS A 314 4.99 -32.79 -20.61
N LEU A 315 5.29 -31.56 -21.06
CA LEU A 315 6.45 -30.79 -20.56
C LEU A 315 6.41 -30.63 -19.04
N GLN A 316 5.30 -30.14 -18.49
CA GLN A 316 5.18 -29.91 -17.05
C GLN A 316 5.34 -31.21 -16.26
N PHE A 317 4.75 -32.32 -16.74
CA PHE A 317 4.88 -33.64 -16.12
C PHE A 317 6.32 -34.18 -16.17
N GLU A 318 7.03 -34.01 -17.28
CA GLU A 318 8.45 -34.36 -17.42
C GLU A 318 9.30 -33.56 -16.44
N THR A 319 9.12 -32.23 -16.36
CA THR A 319 9.81 -31.38 -15.37
C THR A 319 9.54 -31.82 -13.92
N THR A 320 8.35 -32.37 -13.60
CA THR A 320 8.06 -32.89 -12.24
C THR A 320 8.79 -34.19 -11.86
N LYS A 321 9.49 -34.80 -12.82
CA LYS A 321 10.41 -35.94 -12.60
C LYS A 321 11.88 -35.50 -12.59
N GLU A 322 12.19 -34.39 -13.26
CA GLU A 322 13.53 -33.81 -13.35
C GLU A 322 13.86 -32.90 -12.16
N CYS A 323 12.85 -32.30 -11.52
CA CYS A 323 13.01 -31.39 -10.39
C CYS A 323 11.90 -31.61 -9.35
N ASP A 324 12.23 -32.23 -8.22
CA ASP A 324 11.28 -32.53 -7.13
C ASP A 324 10.57 -31.28 -6.59
N GLN A 325 11.34 -30.18 -6.48
CA GLN A 325 10.91 -28.90 -5.91
C GLN A 325 9.98 -28.09 -6.84
N TYR A 326 9.80 -28.52 -8.09
CA TYR A 326 8.99 -27.84 -9.09
C TYR A 326 7.51 -27.70 -8.68
N ARG A 327 6.91 -28.74 -8.10
CA ARG A 327 5.49 -28.73 -7.70
C ARG A 327 5.24 -27.67 -6.64
N ASP A 328 6.12 -27.60 -5.65
CA ASP A 328 6.01 -26.69 -4.51
C ASP A 328 6.31 -25.25 -4.93
N ALA A 329 7.31 -25.02 -5.80
CA ALA A 329 7.55 -23.72 -6.42
C ALA A 329 6.34 -23.20 -7.23
N CYS A 330 5.63 -24.10 -7.94
CA CYS A 330 4.40 -23.75 -8.65
C CYS A 330 3.23 -23.44 -7.69
N MET A 331 3.14 -24.10 -6.54
CA MET A 331 2.13 -23.78 -5.52
C MET A 331 2.40 -22.42 -4.87
N LEU A 332 3.66 -22.10 -4.54
CA LEU A 332 4.06 -20.78 -4.04
C LEU A 332 3.73 -19.66 -5.05
N GLY A 333 4.09 -19.85 -6.32
CA GLY A 333 3.73 -18.93 -7.40
C GLY A 333 2.22 -18.73 -7.52
N ARG A 334 1.44 -19.81 -7.44
CA ARG A 334 -0.04 -19.76 -7.47
C ARG A 334 -0.64 -19.01 -6.29
N VAL A 335 -0.08 -19.14 -5.08
CA VAL A 335 -0.51 -18.34 -3.91
C VAL A 335 -0.17 -16.86 -4.14
N TRP A 336 1.08 -16.57 -4.52
CA TRP A 336 1.57 -15.21 -4.77
C TRP A 336 0.74 -14.44 -5.82
N LEU A 337 0.45 -15.09 -6.96
CA LEU A 337 -0.41 -14.54 -8.02
C LEU A 337 -1.84 -14.27 -7.52
N ARG A 338 -2.44 -15.22 -6.77
CA ARG A 338 -3.79 -15.09 -6.22
C ARG A 338 -3.92 -13.90 -5.28
N GLN A 339 -2.94 -13.65 -4.40
CA GLN A 339 -2.99 -12.48 -3.51
C GLN A 339 -2.95 -11.14 -4.25
N ARG A 340 -2.40 -11.13 -5.46
CA ARG A 340 -2.24 -9.96 -6.34
C ARG A 340 -3.36 -9.80 -7.38
N GLY A 341 -4.35 -10.70 -7.36
CA GLY A 341 -5.44 -10.70 -8.35
C GLY A 341 -4.99 -11.07 -9.77
N LEU A 342 -3.80 -11.66 -9.93
CA LEU A 342 -3.26 -12.06 -11.23
C LEU A 342 -3.72 -13.49 -11.56
N GLU A 343 -4.26 -13.68 -12.76
CA GLU A 343 -4.74 -14.97 -13.24
C GLU A 343 -4.56 -15.15 -14.75
N SER A 344 -4.72 -16.39 -15.22
CA SER A 344 -4.62 -16.73 -16.63
C SER A 344 -5.76 -16.14 -17.49
N ARG A 345 -6.81 -15.55 -16.89
CA ARG A 345 -7.88 -14.82 -17.60
C ARG A 345 -7.39 -13.45 -18.07
N LEU A 346 -7.94 -12.96 -19.18
CA LEU A 346 -7.64 -11.63 -19.74
C LEU A 346 -7.91 -10.51 -18.73
N GLU A 347 -9.01 -10.61 -17.97
CA GLU A 347 -9.42 -9.58 -17.01
C GLU A 347 -8.46 -9.48 -15.80
N GLY A 348 -7.83 -10.59 -15.40
CA GLY A 348 -6.76 -10.66 -14.41
C GLY A 348 -5.35 -10.62 -15.00
N GLY A 349 -5.20 -10.07 -16.20
CA GLY A 349 -3.90 -9.75 -16.80
C GLY A 349 -3.26 -10.83 -17.68
N GLY A 350 -3.85 -12.03 -17.79
CA GLY A 350 -3.42 -13.08 -18.71
C GLY A 350 -2.18 -13.88 -18.28
N PHE A 351 -1.81 -13.81 -16.99
CA PHE A 351 -0.69 -14.56 -16.40
C PHE A 351 -1.11 -15.20 -15.08
N GLY A 352 -1.23 -16.52 -15.08
CA GLY A 352 -1.64 -17.31 -13.92
C GLY A 352 -0.76 -18.54 -13.70
N ASN A 353 -1.35 -19.59 -13.13
CA ASN A 353 -0.64 -20.82 -12.76
C ASN A 353 -0.04 -21.55 -13.97
N PHE A 354 -0.71 -21.53 -15.13
CA PHE A 354 -0.20 -22.18 -16.34
C PHE A 354 1.05 -21.47 -16.88
N GLU A 355 1.00 -20.14 -16.98
CA GLU A 355 2.10 -19.33 -17.48
C GLU A 355 3.32 -19.42 -16.54
N TRP A 356 3.10 -19.28 -15.22
CA TRP A 356 4.15 -19.44 -14.20
C TRP A 356 4.83 -20.81 -14.29
N ALA A 357 4.05 -21.90 -14.26
CA ALA A 357 4.58 -23.26 -14.30
C ALA A 357 5.32 -23.58 -15.61
N THR A 358 4.81 -23.09 -16.75
CA THR A 358 5.41 -23.30 -18.07
C THR A 358 6.71 -22.51 -18.23
N LEU A 359 6.78 -21.27 -17.74
CA LEU A 359 8.02 -20.49 -17.79
C LEU A 359 9.12 -21.11 -16.91
N ILE A 360 8.79 -21.60 -15.70
CA ILE A 360 9.78 -22.33 -14.88
C ILE A 360 10.29 -23.58 -15.60
N ALA A 361 9.39 -24.39 -16.21
CA ALA A 361 9.78 -25.59 -16.95
C ALA A 361 10.70 -25.28 -18.15
N LEU A 362 10.38 -24.22 -18.93
CA LEU A 362 11.21 -23.79 -20.06
C LEU A 362 12.55 -23.18 -19.61
N LEU A 363 12.62 -22.52 -18.46
CA LEU A 363 13.85 -21.92 -17.92
C LEU A 363 14.74 -22.94 -17.16
N LEU A 364 14.19 -24.05 -16.69
CA LEU A 364 14.95 -25.22 -16.22
C LEU A 364 15.62 -25.97 -17.39
N ASN A 365 15.02 -25.94 -18.58
CA ASN A 365 15.49 -26.68 -19.75
C ASN A 365 16.16 -25.78 -20.82
N GLY A 366 16.34 -24.48 -20.55
CA GLY A 366 17.05 -23.57 -21.45
C GLY A 366 16.90 -22.08 -21.09
N GLY A 367 17.02 -21.21 -22.10
CA GLY A 367 16.80 -19.76 -21.99
C GLY A 367 17.97 -18.96 -21.41
N GLY A 368 19.03 -19.61 -20.93
CA GLY A 368 20.30 -19.00 -20.56
C GLY A 368 21.24 -18.76 -21.76
N PRO A 369 22.44 -18.20 -21.51
CA PRO A 369 23.45 -18.01 -22.55
C PRO A 369 23.80 -19.34 -23.24
N LYS A 370 23.96 -19.30 -24.58
CA LYS A 370 24.24 -20.48 -25.42
C LYS A 370 23.19 -21.62 -25.28
N GLY A 371 21.97 -21.30 -24.89
CA GLY A 371 20.87 -22.28 -24.76
C GLY A 371 20.87 -23.09 -23.45
N MET A 372 21.87 -22.90 -22.58
CA MET A 372 21.93 -23.59 -21.28
C MET A 372 20.71 -23.26 -20.38
N PRO A 373 20.35 -24.12 -19.42
CA PRO A 373 19.38 -23.82 -18.37
C PRO A 373 19.61 -22.46 -17.72
N LYS A 374 18.53 -21.68 -17.56
CA LYS A 374 18.55 -20.40 -16.83
C LYS A 374 18.35 -20.60 -15.32
N PHE A 375 17.65 -21.66 -14.93
CA PHE A 375 17.49 -22.10 -13.54
C PHE A 375 18.17 -23.46 -13.32
N SER A 376 18.60 -23.73 -12.09
CA SER A 376 19.20 -25.02 -11.71
C SER A 376 18.13 -25.98 -11.19
N GLN A 377 18.22 -27.26 -11.56
CA GLN A 377 17.38 -28.33 -11.02
C GLN A 377 17.58 -28.55 -9.51
N GLY A 378 18.75 -28.16 -8.97
CA GLY A 378 19.08 -28.25 -7.54
C GLY A 378 18.56 -27.11 -6.66
N TYR A 379 17.76 -26.18 -7.20
CA TYR A 379 17.14 -25.12 -6.40
C TYR A 379 15.98 -25.65 -5.54
N SER A 380 15.90 -25.19 -4.30
CA SER A 380 14.71 -25.33 -3.45
C SER A 380 13.48 -24.62 -4.05
N SER A 381 12.28 -25.00 -3.57
CA SER A 381 11.01 -24.37 -3.97
C SER A 381 11.02 -22.83 -3.82
N TYR A 382 11.59 -22.33 -2.74
CA TYR A 382 11.79 -20.89 -2.50
C TYR A 382 12.82 -20.27 -3.45
N GLN A 383 13.95 -20.93 -3.72
CA GLN A 383 14.96 -20.42 -4.67
C GLN A 383 14.41 -20.35 -6.10
N LEU A 384 13.64 -21.35 -6.54
CA LEU A 384 12.93 -21.30 -7.84
C LEU A 384 11.94 -20.13 -7.88
N PHE A 385 11.16 -19.94 -6.81
CA PHE A 385 10.23 -18.81 -6.69
C PHE A 385 10.94 -17.45 -6.75
N LYS A 386 11.99 -17.24 -5.94
CA LYS A 386 12.81 -16.02 -5.90
C LYS A 386 13.49 -15.76 -7.25
N ALA A 387 14.05 -16.79 -7.89
CA ALA A 387 14.67 -16.68 -9.21
C ALA A 387 13.65 -16.33 -10.31
N MET A 388 12.43 -16.86 -10.24
CA MET A 388 11.35 -16.53 -11.17
C MET A 388 10.89 -15.08 -11.02
N LEU A 389 10.72 -14.59 -9.79
CA LEU A 389 10.46 -13.17 -9.54
C LEU A 389 11.59 -12.28 -10.08
N GLN A 390 12.85 -12.61 -9.78
CA GLN A 390 14.02 -11.87 -10.27
C GLN A 390 14.09 -11.83 -11.80
N TYR A 391 13.75 -12.93 -12.48
CA TYR A 391 13.65 -12.97 -13.93
C TYR A 391 12.61 -11.99 -14.45
N ILE A 392 11.38 -12.00 -13.91
CA ILE A 392 10.30 -11.10 -14.32
C ILE A 392 10.63 -9.62 -14.04
N ALA A 393 11.19 -9.33 -12.86
CA ALA A 393 11.50 -7.97 -12.42
C ALA A 393 12.59 -7.29 -13.25
N THR A 394 13.54 -8.07 -13.82
CA THR A 394 14.71 -7.55 -14.53
C THR A 394 14.61 -7.63 -16.06
N LYS A 395 13.94 -8.65 -16.63
CA LYS A 395 13.79 -8.79 -18.08
C LYS A 395 12.67 -7.91 -18.60
N ASN A 396 12.85 -7.27 -19.75
CA ASN A 396 11.78 -6.55 -20.45
C ASN A 396 11.38 -7.30 -21.72
N LEU A 397 10.46 -8.25 -21.58
CA LEU A 397 10.01 -9.15 -22.66
C LEU A 397 9.27 -8.45 -23.82
N ILE A 398 8.97 -7.15 -23.70
CA ILE A 398 8.42 -6.32 -24.78
C ILE A 398 9.55 -5.79 -25.69
N GLN A 399 10.69 -5.40 -25.09
CA GLN A 399 11.85 -4.87 -25.84
C GLN A 399 12.82 -5.97 -26.27
N SER A 400 13.10 -6.92 -25.38
CA SER A 400 13.97 -8.09 -25.58
C SER A 400 13.19 -9.38 -25.35
N PRO A 401 12.59 -9.95 -26.42
CA PRO A 401 11.93 -11.26 -26.35
C PRO A 401 12.84 -12.34 -25.78
N GLN A 402 12.25 -13.28 -25.04
CA GLN A 402 12.89 -14.55 -24.73
C GLN A 402 12.48 -15.59 -25.78
N VAL A 403 13.45 -16.32 -26.31
CA VAL A 403 13.22 -17.53 -27.12
C VAL A 403 13.88 -18.70 -26.38
N VAL A 404 13.23 -19.86 -26.38
CA VAL A 404 13.72 -21.13 -25.81
C VAL A 404 13.49 -22.24 -26.83
N GLY A 405 14.48 -23.12 -27.06
CA GLY A 405 14.34 -24.26 -27.97
C GLY A 405 14.41 -23.94 -29.47
N LEU A 406 15.03 -22.81 -29.84
CA LEU A 406 15.44 -22.48 -31.22
C LEU A 406 16.89 -21.99 -31.20
N GLU A 407 17.68 -22.43 -32.17
CA GLU A 407 19.07 -21.98 -32.36
C GLU A 407 19.12 -20.55 -32.94
N ASP A 408 18.30 -20.26 -33.95
CA ASP A 408 18.14 -18.93 -34.52
C ASP A 408 16.96 -18.17 -33.89
N SER A 409 17.28 -17.25 -32.99
CA SER A 409 16.30 -16.36 -32.35
C SER A 409 15.76 -15.26 -33.29
N SER A 410 16.38 -15.01 -34.45
CA SER A 410 15.97 -13.94 -35.39
C SER A 410 14.68 -14.27 -36.15
N ALA A 411 14.32 -15.55 -36.25
CA ALA A 411 13.08 -16.02 -36.87
C ALA A 411 11.78 -15.52 -36.20
N VAL A 412 11.87 -15.05 -34.95
CA VAL A 412 10.72 -14.56 -34.17
C VAL A 412 10.60 -13.04 -34.27
N SER A 413 9.72 -12.57 -35.16
CA SER A 413 9.48 -11.13 -35.34
C SER A 413 8.92 -10.49 -34.06
N LYS A 414 9.54 -9.39 -33.62
CA LYS A 414 9.02 -8.56 -32.51
C LYS A 414 7.67 -7.96 -32.89
N ILE A 415 6.75 -7.86 -31.92
CA ILE A 415 5.47 -7.18 -32.10
C ILE A 415 5.39 -6.03 -31.08
N PRO A 416 5.22 -4.77 -31.52
CA PRO A 416 5.16 -3.63 -30.61
C PRO A 416 4.10 -3.81 -29.52
N GLY A 417 4.48 -3.53 -28.27
CA GLY A 417 3.57 -3.55 -27.11
C GLY A 417 3.18 -4.94 -26.57
N ILE A 418 3.60 -6.05 -27.19
CA ILE A 418 3.26 -7.41 -26.73
C ILE A 418 4.48 -8.07 -26.07
N PRO A 419 4.38 -8.55 -24.82
CA PRO A 419 5.46 -9.33 -24.19
C PRO A 419 5.61 -10.70 -24.87
N LEU A 420 6.85 -11.09 -25.14
CA LEU A 420 7.14 -12.26 -25.97
C LEU A 420 8.09 -13.24 -25.25
N PHE A 421 7.52 -14.39 -24.86
CA PHE A 421 8.26 -15.56 -24.38
C PHE A 421 7.91 -16.73 -25.31
N PHE A 422 8.80 -17.03 -26.25
CA PHE A 422 8.57 -17.99 -27.32
C PHE A 422 9.09 -19.39 -26.97
N ASP A 423 8.18 -20.36 -26.97
CA ASP A 423 8.52 -21.78 -27.01
C ASP A 423 8.75 -22.19 -28.47
N GLY A 424 10.01 -22.38 -28.83
CA GLY A 424 10.45 -22.73 -30.17
C GLY A 424 10.01 -24.13 -30.63
N VAL A 425 9.91 -25.09 -29.70
CA VAL A 425 9.50 -26.48 -30.00
C VAL A 425 8.00 -26.55 -30.33
N ARG A 426 7.21 -25.61 -29.80
CA ARG A 426 5.76 -25.52 -29.99
C ARG A 426 5.33 -24.38 -30.93
N GLY A 427 6.23 -23.47 -31.28
CA GLY A 427 5.96 -22.32 -32.15
C GLY A 427 5.04 -21.26 -31.53
N HIS A 428 4.98 -21.17 -30.20
CA HIS A 428 3.93 -20.47 -29.47
C HIS A 428 4.50 -19.43 -28.49
N ASN A 429 3.91 -18.23 -28.44
CA ASN A 429 4.20 -17.24 -27.41
C ASN A 429 3.37 -17.55 -26.16
N VAL A 430 4.01 -18.01 -25.08
CA VAL A 430 3.32 -18.36 -23.82
C VAL A 430 2.57 -17.17 -23.22
N LEU A 431 3.04 -15.93 -23.47
CA LEU A 431 2.48 -14.70 -22.90
C LEU A 431 1.47 -13.98 -23.81
N PHE A 432 0.94 -14.62 -24.85
CA PHE A 432 0.08 -13.99 -25.86
C PHE A 432 -1.16 -13.25 -25.32
N LYS A 433 -1.64 -13.63 -24.13
CA LYS A 433 -2.78 -13.02 -23.43
C LYS A 433 -2.44 -11.72 -22.72
N MET A 434 -1.19 -11.56 -22.28
CA MET A 434 -0.76 -10.36 -21.55
C MET A 434 -0.81 -9.13 -22.46
N THR A 435 -1.14 -7.99 -21.86
CA THR A 435 -1.05 -6.67 -22.47
C THR A 435 0.22 -5.98 -21.98
N GLU A 436 0.59 -4.81 -22.52
CA GLU A 436 1.70 -4.05 -21.94
C GLU A 436 1.40 -3.71 -20.47
N TRP A 437 0.21 -3.21 -20.14
CA TRP A 437 -0.12 -2.82 -18.76
C TRP A 437 -0.12 -3.99 -17.78
N SER A 438 -0.67 -5.15 -18.15
CA SER A 438 -0.64 -6.31 -17.25
C SER A 438 0.77 -6.87 -17.05
N TYR A 439 1.62 -6.78 -18.08
CA TYR A 439 3.03 -7.13 -17.95
C TYR A 439 3.76 -6.13 -17.04
N ARG A 440 3.57 -4.81 -17.20
CA ARG A 440 4.17 -3.81 -16.32
C ARG A 440 3.70 -3.96 -14.86
N LEU A 441 2.44 -4.31 -14.62
CA LEU A 441 1.93 -4.63 -13.28
C LEU A 441 2.63 -5.87 -12.69
N LEU A 442 2.72 -6.97 -13.45
CA LEU A 442 3.46 -8.17 -13.03
C LEU A 442 4.94 -7.85 -12.70
N GLN A 443 5.60 -7.01 -13.50
CA GLN A 443 6.97 -6.54 -13.20
C GLN A 443 7.04 -5.69 -11.94
N HIS A 444 6.06 -4.81 -11.71
CA HIS A 444 5.99 -3.97 -10.52
C HIS A 444 5.83 -4.82 -9.25
N GLU A 445 4.85 -5.72 -9.24
CA GLU A 445 4.59 -6.66 -8.14
C GLU A 445 5.80 -7.56 -7.85
N ALA A 446 6.49 -8.05 -8.90
CA ALA A 446 7.72 -8.82 -8.74
C ALA A 446 8.85 -8.00 -8.10
N LYS A 447 9.04 -6.74 -8.52
CA LYS A 447 10.03 -5.83 -7.92
C LYS A 447 9.73 -5.56 -6.44
N VAL A 448 8.48 -5.19 -6.11
CA VAL A 448 8.06 -4.93 -4.72
C VAL A 448 8.29 -6.17 -3.84
N THR A 449 7.95 -7.36 -4.35
CA THR A 449 8.17 -8.62 -3.61
C THR A 449 9.66 -8.94 -3.43
N ILE A 450 10.52 -8.67 -4.42
CA ILE A 450 11.98 -8.88 -4.26
C ILE A 450 12.54 -7.91 -3.20
N SER A 451 12.13 -6.64 -3.23
CA SER A 451 12.55 -5.66 -2.23
C SER A 451 12.12 -6.09 -0.82
N SER A 452 10.89 -6.59 -0.63
CA SER A 452 10.44 -7.10 0.66
C SER A 452 11.21 -8.35 1.09
N LEU A 453 11.48 -9.30 0.18
CA LEU A 453 12.26 -10.50 0.50
C LEU A 453 13.75 -10.24 0.76
N GLY A 454 14.25 -9.04 0.46
CA GLY A 454 15.60 -8.59 0.78
C GLY A 454 15.77 -7.90 2.14
N ASP A 455 14.67 -7.73 2.90
CA ASP A 455 14.47 -6.72 3.96
C ASP A 455 15.66 -5.88 4.50
N VAL A 456 16.57 -6.31 5.39
CA VAL A 456 16.82 -7.63 5.99
C VAL A 456 16.28 -7.80 7.44
N ASN A 457 15.70 -6.78 8.04
CA ASN A 457 15.39 -6.71 9.48
C ASN A 457 14.05 -7.33 9.89
N LEU A 458 13.06 -7.27 8.98
CA LEU A 458 11.69 -7.72 9.21
C LEU A 458 11.39 -9.01 8.45
N ASP A 459 10.47 -9.82 8.98
CA ASP A 459 9.91 -10.94 8.24
C ASP A 459 8.78 -10.45 7.33
N GLN A 460 8.95 -10.67 6.03
CA GLN A 460 8.03 -10.24 4.98
C GLN A 460 7.26 -11.41 4.35
N PHE A 461 7.26 -12.59 4.99
CA PHE A 461 6.46 -13.75 4.56
C PHE A 461 4.97 -13.39 4.39
N ASN A 462 4.40 -12.67 5.36
CA ASN A 462 3.03 -12.20 5.31
C ASN A 462 2.75 -11.28 4.10
N ALA A 463 3.68 -10.39 3.76
CA ALA A 463 3.58 -9.50 2.60
C ALA A 463 3.73 -10.24 1.26
N ALA A 464 4.51 -11.32 1.22
CA ALA A 464 4.66 -12.15 0.03
C ALA A 464 3.41 -13.00 -0.25
N PHE A 465 2.91 -13.73 0.76
CA PHE A 465 1.98 -14.85 0.56
C PHE A 465 0.61 -14.76 1.26
N ILE A 466 0.43 -13.89 2.27
CA ILE A 466 -0.80 -13.86 3.09
C ILE A 466 -1.65 -12.62 2.79
N ALA A 467 -1.03 -11.45 2.65
CA ALA A 467 -1.72 -10.18 2.44
C ALA A 467 -2.27 -10.06 1.01
N LYS A 468 -3.60 -9.92 0.88
CA LYS A 468 -4.29 -9.58 -0.38
C LYS A 468 -3.99 -8.12 -0.76
N THR A 469 -3.41 -7.89 -1.93
CA THR A 469 -3.00 -6.55 -2.43
C THR A 469 -3.99 -5.94 -3.42
N ASN A 470 -4.90 -6.76 -3.98
CA ASN A 470 -5.83 -6.42 -5.05
C ASN A 470 -7.01 -5.50 -4.65
N HIS A 471 -6.88 -4.71 -3.57
CA HIS A 471 -7.87 -3.68 -3.22
C HIS A 471 -7.52 -2.38 -3.93
N ALA A 472 -8.32 -1.99 -4.92
CA ALA A 472 -7.94 -0.95 -5.88
C ALA A 472 -7.57 0.40 -5.23
N LEU A 473 -8.31 0.88 -4.21
CA LEU A 473 -8.01 2.14 -3.52
C LEU A 473 -6.76 2.08 -2.62
N CYS A 474 -6.30 0.88 -2.28
CA CYS A 474 -5.05 0.66 -1.56
C CYS A 474 -3.88 0.36 -2.50
N GLN A 475 -4.15 -0.19 -3.69
CA GLN A 475 -3.16 -0.51 -4.70
C GLN A 475 -2.75 0.73 -5.51
N TYR A 476 -3.71 1.56 -5.93
CA TYR A 476 -3.51 2.74 -6.78
C TYR A 476 -3.64 4.06 -6.01
N ASP A 477 -2.98 5.10 -6.53
CA ASP A 477 -3.02 6.45 -5.96
C ASP A 477 -4.21 7.27 -6.51
N ALA A 478 -4.64 6.96 -7.74
CA ALA A 478 -5.88 7.42 -8.34
C ALA A 478 -6.53 6.33 -9.20
N ILE A 479 -7.85 6.44 -9.37
CA ILE A 479 -8.67 5.55 -10.20
C ILE A 479 -9.58 6.40 -11.09
N LEU A 480 -9.63 6.03 -12.37
CA LEU A 480 -10.51 6.60 -13.38
C LEU A 480 -11.45 5.51 -13.90
N GLU A 481 -12.75 5.72 -13.80
CA GLU A 481 -13.73 4.91 -14.54
C GLU A 481 -14.03 5.60 -15.88
N VAL A 482 -13.77 4.86 -16.97
CA VAL A 482 -13.99 5.32 -18.35
C VAL A 482 -15.16 4.54 -18.93
N PRO A 483 -16.29 5.16 -19.33
CA PRO A 483 -17.41 4.43 -19.90
C PRO A 483 -17.02 3.81 -21.24
N ILE A 484 -17.46 2.58 -21.50
CA ILE A 484 -17.27 1.94 -22.82
C ILE A 484 -18.22 2.64 -23.81
N SER A 485 -17.72 3.69 -24.46
CA SER A 485 -18.41 4.33 -25.58
C SER A 485 -18.45 3.37 -26.78
N PRO A 486 -19.59 3.23 -27.49
CA PRO A 486 -19.61 2.56 -28.77
C PRO A 486 -18.79 3.39 -29.76
N ILE A 487 -17.54 2.95 -30.02
CA ILE A 487 -16.59 3.62 -30.93
C ILE A 487 -17.35 4.06 -32.20
N PRO A 488 -17.38 5.36 -32.54
CA PRO A 488 -18.17 5.85 -33.65
C PRO A 488 -17.75 5.13 -34.94
N GLN A 489 -18.75 4.62 -35.67
CA GLN A 489 -18.57 3.71 -36.82
C GLN A 489 -17.78 4.31 -38.00
N ASN A 490 -17.40 5.60 -37.92
CA ASN A 490 -16.76 6.38 -38.96
C ASN A 490 -15.23 6.26 -39.01
N LYS A 491 -14.57 5.47 -38.14
CA LYS A 491 -13.14 5.11 -38.26
C LYS A 491 -12.95 3.71 -38.88
N SER A 492 -13.22 3.61 -40.18
CA SER A 492 -12.90 2.48 -41.08
C SER A 492 -13.61 1.14 -40.83
N GLU A 493 -14.14 0.55 -41.91
CA GLU A 493 -14.82 -0.76 -41.95
C GLU A 493 -13.86 -1.97 -41.80
N THR A 494 -12.97 -1.95 -40.81
CA THR A 494 -12.07 -3.09 -40.58
C THR A 494 -12.85 -4.27 -39.97
N HIS A 495 -12.72 -5.45 -40.60
CA HIS A 495 -13.38 -6.69 -40.17
C HIS A 495 -12.73 -7.36 -38.93
N LEU A 496 -11.88 -6.64 -38.19
CA LEU A 496 -11.14 -7.11 -37.00
C LEU A 496 -11.97 -7.12 -35.70
N LYS A 497 -13.30 -7.07 -35.81
CA LYS A 497 -14.28 -6.82 -34.73
C LYS A 497 -14.37 -7.88 -33.61
N SER A 498 -13.40 -8.78 -33.46
CA SER A 498 -13.47 -9.91 -32.51
C SER A 498 -13.17 -9.55 -31.05
N ASP A 499 -12.61 -8.37 -30.76
CA ASP A 499 -12.38 -7.93 -29.38
C ASP A 499 -12.36 -6.40 -29.22
N GLN A 500 -13.49 -5.76 -29.55
CA GLN A 500 -13.64 -4.29 -29.50
C GLN A 500 -13.26 -3.68 -28.14
N LEU A 501 -13.50 -4.40 -27.04
CA LEU A 501 -13.15 -3.95 -25.69
C LEU A 501 -11.63 -3.89 -25.49
N ARG A 502 -10.89 -4.86 -26.03
CA ARG A 502 -9.43 -4.89 -25.94
C ARG A 502 -8.79 -3.85 -26.85
N GLU A 503 -9.34 -3.62 -28.05
CA GLU A 503 -8.92 -2.53 -28.93
C GLU A 503 -9.14 -1.15 -28.26
N PHE A 504 -10.34 -0.88 -27.75
CA PHE A 504 -10.66 0.32 -26.98
C PHE A 504 -9.72 0.52 -25.78
N SER A 505 -9.45 -0.55 -25.01
CA SER A 505 -8.53 -0.52 -23.87
C SER A 505 -7.09 -0.22 -24.30
N GLN A 506 -6.64 -0.75 -25.44
CA GLN A 506 -5.31 -0.51 -25.98
C GLN A 506 -5.15 0.93 -26.50
N ASP A 507 -6.19 1.49 -27.13
CA ASP A 507 -6.20 2.88 -27.59
C ASP A 507 -6.17 3.85 -26.41
N ILE A 508 -7.01 3.63 -25.39
CA ILE A 508 -6.99 4.40 -24.14
C ILE A 508 -5.63 4.32 -23.46
N TYR A 509 -5.07 3.11 -23.30
CA TYR A 509 -3.74 2.92 -22.72
C TYR A 509 -2.68 3.74 -23.46
N THR A 510 -2.71 3.72 -24.79
CA THR A 510 -1.73 4.39 -25.65
C THR A 510 -1.85 5.91 -25.55
N VAL A 511 -3.07 6.45 -25.50
CA VAL A 511 -3.32 7.88 -25.28
C VAL A 511 -2.86 8.31 -23.89
N LEU A 512 -3.29 7.61 -22.82
CA LEU A 512 -2.95 7.96 -21.44
C LEU A 512 -1.45 7.85 -21.16
N LYS A 513 -0.78 6.80 -21.66
CA LYS A 513 0.68 6.61 -21.54
C LYS A 513 1.45 7.74 -22.23
N THR A 514 1.01 8.15 -23.42
CA THR A 514 1.62 9.26 -24.17
C THR A 514 1.34 10.62 -23.51
N ALA A 515 0.16 10.80 -22.91
CA ALA A 515 -0.23 12.04 -22.24
C ALA A 515 0.47 12.26 -20.89
N LEU A 516 0.58 11.21 -20.07
CA LEU A 516 1.06 11.30 -18.68
C LEU A 516 2.58 11.15 -18.55
N THR A 517 3.24 10.48 -19.51
CA THR A 517 4.71 10.33 -19.60
C THR A 517 5.39 9.95 -18.26
N SER A 518 6.20 10.83 -17.67
CA SER A 518 6.94 10.60 -16.42
C SER A 518 6.17 10.99 -15.16
N ARG A 519 4.91 11.43 -15.27
CA ARG A 519 4.05 11.74 -14.10
C ARG A 519 3.51 10.50 -13.40
N VAL A 520 3.57 9.34 -14.07
CA VAL A 520 2.97 8.08 -13.62
C VAL A 520 3.93 6.92 -13.89
N ASP A 521 4.27 6.16 -12.85
CA ASP A 521 5.17 5.01 -12.93
C ASP A 521 4.48 3.75 -13.49
N LEU A 522 3.16 3.64 -13.30
CA LEU A 522 2.35 2.52 -13.80
C LEU A 522 0.91 2.96 -14.13
N ILE A 523 0.45 2.58 -15.31
CA ILE A 523 -0.96 2.64 -15.72
C ILE A 523 -1.45 1.20 -15.87
N THR A 524 -2.58 0.88 -15.24
CA THR A 524 -3.26 -0.42 -15.31
C THR A 524 -4.67 -0.24 -15.84
N ILE A 525 -5.16 -1.20 -16.63
CA ILE A 525 -6.54 -1.20 -17.13
C ILE A 525 -7.19 -2.54 -16.77
N HIS A 526 -8.28 -2.46 -16.02
CA HIS A 526 -9.12 -3.57 -15.64
C HIS A 526 -10.40 -3.53 -16.47
N THR A 527 -10.62 -4.59 -17.25
CA THR A 527 -11.87 -4.80 -17.95
C THR A 527 -12.83 -5.58 -17.04
N PRO A 528 -14.14 -5.29 -17.07
CA PRO A 528 -15.08 -5.98 -16.19
C PRO A 528 -15.18 -7.46 -16.56
N SER A 529 -15.23 -8.35 -15.56
CA SER A 529 -15.20 -9.81 -15.76
C SER A 529 -16.47 -10.37 -16.41
N ALA A 530 -16.31 -11.45 -17.20
CA ALA A 530 -17.40 -12.23 -17.76
C ALA A 530 -17.87 -13.29 -16.76
N GLU A 531 -19.14 -13.21 -16.37
CA GLU A 531 -19.80 -14.23 -15.56
C GLU A 531 -20.18 -15.45 -16.41
N ALA A 532 -20.17 -16.63 -15.80
CA ALA A 532 -20.73 -17.83 -16.40
C ALA A 532 -22.23 -17.65 -16.66
N TRP A 533 -22.73 -18.16 -17.79
CA TRP A 533 -24.12 -17.99 -18.20
C TRP A 533 -24.82 -19.31 -18.50
N ASP A 534 -26.14 -19.26 -18.53
CA ASP A 534 -27.02 -20.40 -18.72
C ASP A 534 -26.93 -20.96 -20.16
N VAL A 535 -26.88 -22.29 -20.31
CA VAL A 535 -26.75 -22.95 -21.62
C VAL A 535 -27.96 -22.78 -22.54
N GLU A 536 -29.13 -22.40 -22.02
CA GLU A 536 -30.32 -22.06 -22.81
C GLU A 536 -30.22 -20.67 -23.46
N ARG A 537 -29.23 -19.86 -23.06
CA ARG A 537 -29.08 -18.48 -23.51
C ARG A 537 -27.87 -18.34 -24.44
N PRO A 538 -28.04 -17.75 -25.65
CA PRO A 538 -26.90 -17.49 -26.52
C PRO A 538 -25.98 -16.45 -25.87
N PHE A 539 -24.69 -16.50 -26.21
CA PHE A 539 -23.76 -15.45 -25.79
C PHE A 539 -24.27 -14.09 -26.29
N LYS A 540 -24.40 -13.15 -25.35
CA LYS A 540 -24.77 -11.76 -25.62
C LYS A 540 -23.60 -10.88 -25.20
N ALA A 541 -22.94 -10.27 -26.18
CA ALA A 541 -22.08 -9.12 -25.91
C ALA A 541 -22.85 -8.10 -25.06
N ARG A 542 -22.21 -7.65 -23.98
CA ARG A 542 -22.89 -7.04 -22.83
C ARG A 542 -23.59 -5.74 -23.23
N LYS A 543 -24.90 -5.66 -23.02
CA LYS A 543 -25.72 -4.45 -23.26
C LYS A 543 -25.83 -3.52 -22.04
N THR A 544 -25.20 -3.86 -20.91
CA THR A 544 -25.22 -3.03 -19.70
C THR A 544 -24.03 -2.07 -19.70
N ASN A 545 -24.29 -0.79 -19.39
CA ASN A 545 -23.26 0.23 -19.14
C ASN A 545 -22.19 -0.37 -18.22
N ARG A 546 -20.97 -0.50 -18.74
CA ARG A 546 -19.82 -0.99 -18.01
C ARG A 546 -18.68 -0.03 -18.27
N ASN A 547 -18.02 0.39 -17.20
CA ASN A 547 -16.84 1.21 -17.27
C ASN A 547 -15.60 0.30 -17.36
N VAL A 548 -14.55 0.79 -18.01
CA VAL A 548 -13.19 0.29 -17.88
C VAL A 548 -12.54 1.05 -16.72
N THR A 549 -11.98 0.32 -15.76
CA THR A 549 -11.36 0.93 -14.58
C THR A 549 -9.86 1.03 -14.79
N THR A 550 -9.36 2.26 -14.87
CA THR A 550 -7.93 2.57 -15.03
C THR A 550 -7.34 2.96 -13.68
N GLY A 551 -6.30 2.26 -13.23
CA GLY A 551 -5.59 2.54 -11.97
C GLY A 551 -4.19 3.09 -12.24
N PHE A 552 -3.81 4.13 -11.49
CA PHE A 552 -2.56 4.88 -11.68
C PHE A 552 -1.66 4.81 -10.44
N LEU A 553 -0.35 4.66 -10.65
CA LEU A 553 0.69 4.88 -9.64
C LEU A 553 1.46 6.15 -9.98
N PHE A 554 1.32 7.20 -9.18
CA PHE A 554 1.95 8.49 -9.46
C PHE A 554 3.46 8.47 -9.23
N ASN A 555 4.18 9.27 -10.01
CA ASN A 555 5.56 9.63 -9.72
C ASN A 555 5.53 10.93 -8.87
N PRO A 556 5.87 10.89 -7.58
CA PRO A 556 5.60 12.00 -6.65
C PRO A 556 6.42 13.27 -6.96
N GLU A 557 7.54 13.15 -7.66
CA GLU A 557 8.38 14.28 -8.07
C GLU A 557 7.79 15.03 -9.28
N ASN A 558 6.96 14.34 -10.09
CA ASN A 558 6.54 14.83 -11.40
C ASN A 558 5.03 15.08 -11.51
N ILE A 559 4.19 14.49 -10.64
CA ILE A 559 2.73 14.47 -10.80
C ILE A 559 2.11 15.87 -10.90
N ASP A 560 2.55 16.81 -10.06
CA ASP A 560 1.96 18.16 -9.93
C ASP A 560 2.64 19.25 -10.77
N ARG A 561 3.70 18.93 -11.54
CA ARG A 561 4.44 19.97 -12.30
C ARG A 561 3.52 20.74 -13.26
N THR A 562 3.61 22.07 -13.28
CA THR A 562 2.75 22.93 -14.12
C THR A 562 3.19 23.02 -15.58
N VAL A 563 4.43 22.63 -15.89
CA VAL A 563 4.99 22.64 -17.25
C VAL A 563 5.48 21.25 -17.62
N ASP A 564 5.04 20.73 -18.78
CA ASP A 564 5.65 19.55 -19.40
C ASP A 564 6.63 20.00 -20.48
N HIS A 565 7.87 19.49 -20.40
CA HIS A 565 8.88 19.67 -21.42
C HIS A 565 8.74 18.59 -22.50
N GLY A 566 8.50 19.00 -23.75
CA GLY A 566 8.54 18.15 -24.92
C GLY A 566 9.92 18.09 -25.60
N PRO A 567 9.98 17.60 -26.85
CA PRO A 567 11.22 17.49 -27.62
C PRO A 567 11.81 18.87 -27.98
N SER A 568 13.08 18.89 -28.38
CA SER A 568 13.71 20.09 -28.96
C SER A 568 12.99 20.50 -30.23
N ALA A 569 12.85 21.81 -30.44
CA ALA A 569 12.30 22.36 -31.69
C ALA A 569 13.14 21.97 -32.93
N GLU A 570 14.42 21.64 -32.73
CA GLU A 570 15.34 21.17 -33.76
C GLU A 570 15.09 19.71 -34.17
N THR A 571 14.41 18.92 -33.33
CA THR A 571 14.08 17.52 -33.60
C THR A 571 12.73 17.44 -34.33
N GLU A 572 12.72 17.95 -35.57
CA GLU A 572 11.51 18.19 -36.38
C GLU A 572 10.47 17.06 -36.32
N ARG A 573 10.89 15.80 -36.54
CA ARG A 573 9.98 14.63 -36.51
C ARG A 573 9.31 14.38 -35.16
N GLU A 574 10.01 14.64 -34.05
CA GLU A 574 9.46 14.45 -32.70
C GLU A 574 8.57 15.65 -32.32
N ALA A 575 8.98 16.87 -32.69
CA ALA A 575 8.18 18.07 -32.53
C ALA A 575 6.86 18.02 -33.34
N GLU A 576 6.90 17.49 -34.57
CA GLU A 576 5.70 17.20 -35.37
C GLU A 576 4.77 16.19 -34.70
N GLN A 577 5.31 15.09 -34.17
CA GLN A 577 4.50 14.10 -33.45
C GLN A 577 3.87 14.69 -32.19
N PHE A 578 4.62 15.50 -31.45
CA PHE A 578 4.16 16.20 -30.26
C PHE A 578 3.04 17.19 -30.58
N ARG A 579 3.24 18.09 -31.56
CA ARG A 579 2.21 19.04 -32.03
C ARG A 579 1.00 18.33 -32.62
N LYS A 580 1.16 17.21 -33.31
CA LYS A 580 0.05 16.40 -33.83
C LYS A 580 -0.79 15.80 -32.68
N PHE A 581 -0.11 15.25 -31.66
CA PHE A 581 -0.77 14.69 -30.48
C PHE A 581 -1.51 15.76 -29.67
N TRP A 582 -0.83 16.86 -29.31
CA TRP A 582 -1.39 17.90 -28.41
C TRP A 582 -2.17 19.01 -29.09
N GLY A 583 -1.95 19.29 -30.39
CA GLY A 583 -2.61 20.38 -31.12
C GLY A 583 -2.35 21.75 -30.51
N GLU A 584 -3.42 22.54 -30.37
CA GLU A 584 -3.40 23.92 -29.84
C GLU A 584 -2.86 24.04 -28.40
N LYS A 585 -2.71 22.92 -27.67
CA LYS A 585 -2.11 22.90 -26.33
C LYS A 585 -0.57 22.90 -26.34
N ALA A 586 0.06 22.56 -27.48
CA ALA A 586 1.50 22.63 -27.65
C ALA A 586 1.95 24.07 -27.98
N GLU A 587 2.92 24.57 -27.23
CA GLU A 587 3.55 25.87 -27.45
C GLU A 587 5.08 25.75 -27.45
N LEU A 588 5.76 26.57 -28.27
CA LEU A 588 7.22 26.69 -28.21
C LEU A 588 7.61 27.62 -27.05
N ARG A 589 8.36 27.10 -26.08
CA ARG A 589 8.80 27.87 -24.91
C ARG A 589 10.32 27.90 -24.80
N ARG A 590 10.86 29.10 -24.52
CA ARG A 590 12.26 29.31 -24.15
C ARG A 590 12.42 29.20 -22.64
N PHE A 591 13.38 28.41 -22.19
CA PHE A 591 13.67 28.18 -20.77
C PHE A 591 14.88 29.02 -20.29
N LYS A 592 15.10 29.04 -18.97
CA LYS A 592 16.20 29.82 -18.34
C LYS A 592 17.60 29.37 -18.76
N ASP A 593 17.73 28.12 -19.20
CA ASP A 593 18.96 27.54 -19.78
C ASP A 593 19.19 27.97 -21.25
N GLY A 594 18.29 28.78 -21.81
CA GLY A 594 18.31 29.22 -23.21
C GLY A 594 17.69 28.23 -24.19
N SER A 595 17.36 27.00 -23.76
CA SER A 595 16.80 25.98 -24.65
C SER A 595 15.39 26.33 -25.11
N ILE A 596 15.05 25.96 -26.35
CA ILE A 596 13.73 26.15 -26.95
C ILE A 596 13.14 24.77 -27.24
N ARG A 597 12.02 24.46 -26.60
CA ARG A 597 11.35 23.15 -26.72
C ARG A 597 9.86 23.31 -26.90
N GLU A 598 9.26 22.35 -27.61
CA GLU A 598 7.80 22.17 -27.55
C GLU A 598 7.41 21.89 -26.09
N SER A 599 6.33 22.49 -25.60
CA SER A 599 5.96 22.51 -24.18
C SER A 599 4.44 22.53 -23.99
N LEU A 600 3.99 22.13 -22.80
CA LEU A 600 2.59 22.28 -22.35
C LEU A 600 2.57 23.06 -21.05
N VAL A 601 1.60 23.97 -20.90
CA VAL A 601 1.40 24.74 -19.66
C VAL A 601 0.03 24.44 -19.07
N TRP A 602 0.01 23.94 -17.85
CA TRP A 602 -1.17 23.65 -17.06
C TRP A 602 -1.36 24.73 -15.99
N LYS A 603 -2.60 24.90 -15.54
CA LYS A 603 -2.93 25.89 -14.50
C LYS A 603 -3.13 25.14 -13.19
N GLU A 604 -2.53 25.63 -12.12
CA GLU A 604 -3.00 25.25 -10.78
C GLU A 604 -4.42 25.83 -10.61
N GLN A 605 -5.38 24.96 -10.29
CA GLN A 605 -6.78 25.30 -10.05
C GLN A 605 -7.23 24.55 -8.79
N SER A 606 -7.99 25.22 -7.93
CA SER A 606 -8.52 24.64 -6.68
C SER A 606 -9.35 23.37 -6.89
N ASP A 607 -10.04 23.29 -8.04
CA ASP A 607 -11.10 22.31 -8.27
C ASP A 607 -10.64 21.11 -9.11
N PHE A 608 -9.50 21.24 -9.81
CA PHE A 608 -9.01 20.25 -10.79
C PHE A 608 -7.48 20.11 -10.74
N THR A 609 -7.00 18.93 -10.36
CA THR A 609 -5.57 18.56 -10.42
C THR A 609 -5.01 18.69 -11.84
N VAL A 610 -3.71 18.95 -11.97
CA VAL A 610 -3.03 18.95 -13.29
C VAL A 610 -3.19 17.60 -13.99
N PHE A 611 -3.14 16.50 -13.23
CA PHE A 611 -3.42 15.14 -13.69
C PHE A 611 -4.79 15.02 -14.38
N ARG A 612 -5.86 15.52 -13.74
CA ARG A 612 -7.22 15.51 -14.32
C ARG A 612 -7.33 16.38 -15.56
N GLN A 613 -6.72 17.56 -15.56
CA GLN A 613 -6.68 18.44 -16.74
C GLN A 613 -6.03 17.75 -17.96
N ILE A 614 -4.91 17.04 -17.75
CA ILE A 614 -4.22 16.26 -18.78
C ILE A 614 -5.13 15.17 -19.35
N ILE A 615 -5.77 14.37 -18.48
CA ILE A 615 -6.61 13.25 -18.91
C ILE A 615 -7.84 13.74 -19.66
N SER A 616 -8.59 14.72 -19.12
CA SER A 616 -9.74 15.30 -19.82
C SER A 616 -9.34 15.84 -21.20
N TYR A 617 -8.24 16.60 -21.30
CA TYR A 617 -7.77 17.13 -22.57
C TYR A 617 -7.43 16.02 -23.58
N ALA A 618 -6.66 15.02 -23.16
CA ALA A 618 -6.22 13.93 -24.03
C ALA A 618 -7.39 13.04 -24.48
N VAL A 619 -8.32 12.72 -23.58
CA VAL A 619 -9.52 11.92 -23.91
C VAL A 619 -10.41 12.67 -24.90
N LYS A 620 -10.73 13.95 -24.62
CA LYS A 620 -11.52 14.81 -25.50
C LYS A 620 -10.95 14.86 -26.92
N ARG A 621 -9.62 15.05 -27.03
CA ARG A 621 -8.94 15.25 -28.31
C ARG A 621 -8.80 13.97 -29.15
N HIS A 622 -8.59 12.82 -28.53
CA HIS A 622 -8.33 11.57 -29.25
C HIS A 622 -9.58 10.69 -29.48
N PHE A 623 -10.62 10.89 -28.68
CA PHE A 623 -11.90 10.20 -28.77
C PHE A 623 -13.03 11.17 -29.14
N ASP A 624 -13.85 11.58 -28.17
CA ASP A 624 -14.95 12.53 -28.34
C ASP A 624 -15.33 13.20 -27.00
N ASP A 625 -16.15 14.25 -27.06
CA ASP A 625 -16.63 15.03 -25.92
C ASP A 625 -17.53 14.21 -24.97
N ASN A 626 -18.26 13.22 -25.46
CA ASN A 626 -19.15 12.40 -24.63
C ASN A 626 -18.34 11.47 -23.72
N LEU A 627 -17.23 10.92 -24.24
CA LEU A 627 -16.33 10.09 -23.45
C LEU A 627 -15.64 10.89 -22.34
N GLU A 628 -15.28 12.15 -22.60
CA GLU A 628 -14.67 13.04 -21.60
C GLU A 628 -15.67 13.41 -20.49
N GLN A 629 -16.89 13.81 -20.85
CA GLN A 629 -17.95 14.13 -19.87
C GLN A 629 -18.37 12.91 -19.02
N GLY A 630 -18.20 11.70 -19.55
CA GLY A 630 -18.49 10.46 -18.85
C GLY A 630 -17.39 9.97 -17.90
N LEU A 631 -16.24 10.63 -17.84
CA LEU A 631 -15.12 10.23 -16.97
C LEU A 631 -15.43 10.44 -15.48
N VAL A 632 -15.31 9.38 -14.67
CA VAL A 632 -15.45 9.48 -13.21
C VAL A 632 -14.09 9.28 -12.55
N PHE A 633 -13.60 10.33 -11.90
CA PHE A 633 -12.34 10.34 -11.15
C PHE A 633 -12.62 10.04 -9.67
N THR A 634 -11.91 9.07 -9.10
CA THR A 634 -11.99 8.71 -7.67
C THR A 634 -10.86 9.37 -6.86
N GLU A 635 -10.53 10.62 -7.20
CA GLU A 635 -9.49 11.44 -6.54
C GLU A 635 -10.11 12.55 -5.65
N ASN A 636 -9.27 13.30 -4.95
CA ASN A 636 -9.60 14.53 -4.21
C ASN A 636 -10.62 14.48 -3.07
N ILE A 637 -11.21 13.33 -2.70
CA ILE A 637 -12.10 13.26 -1.52
C ILE A 637 -11.33 13.65 -0.23
N ALA A 638 -10.09 13.18 -0.09
CA ALA A 638 -9.22 13.52 1.05
C ALA A 638 -8.77 15.00 1.04
N GLU A 639 -8.55 15.60 -0.12
CA GLU A 639 -8.12 17.01 -0.19
C GLU A 639 -9.25 17.96 0.19
N LYS A 640 -10.51 17.65 -0.16
CA LYS A 640 -11.69 18.38 0.30
C LYS A 640 -11.82 18.35 1.83
N LEU A 641 -11.66 17.18 2.44
CA LEU A 641 -11.68 17.02 3.91
C LEU A 641 -10.57 17.83 4.61
N VAL A 642 -9.40 17.99 3.97
CA VAL A 642 -8.31 18.83 4.48
C VAL A 642 -8.58 20.33 4.23
N ALA A 643 -9.14 20.70 3.09
CA ALA A 643 -9.39 22.11 2.71
C ALA A 643 -10.61 22.73 3.42
N GLU A 644 -11.66 21.95 3.69
CA GLU A 644 -12.80 22.36 4.53
C GLU A 644 -12.35 22.75 5.96
N ALA A 645 -11.17 22.30 6.40
CA ALA A 645 -10.59 22.67 7.69
C ALA A 645 -9.76 23.97 7.66
N THR A 646 -9.33 24.47 6.50
CA THR A 646 -8.38 25.61 6.41
C THR A 646 -9.04 26.97 6.23
N ASN A 647 -10.17 27.06 5.50
CA ASN A 647 -10.84 28.33 5.16
C ASN A 647 -9.90 29.42 4.59
N SER A 648 -8.78 29.02 3.97
CA SER A 648 -7.75 29.92 3.44
C SER A 648 -7.51 29.63 1.96
N MET A 649 -7.16 30.68 1.20
CA MET A 649 -6.73 30.55 -0.20
C MET A 649 -5.27 30.06 -0.32
N ASP A 650 -4.48 30.14 0.75
CA ASP A 650 -3.08 29.71 0.73
C ASP A 650 -2.94 28.20 0.90
N SER A 651 -1.99 27.61 0.16
CA SER A 651 -1.67 26.19 0.28
C SER A 651 -1.18 25.85 1.69
N ALA A 652 -1.75 24.79 2.28
CA ALA A 652 -1.35 24.24 3.56
C ALA A 652 0.17 24.13 3.74
N THR A 653 0.86 23.64 2.71
CA THR A 653 2.32 23.47 2.71
C THR A 653 3.07 24.79 2.83
N ALA A 654 2.57 25.87 2.20
CA ALA A 654 3.19 27.19 2.26
C ALA A 654 3.06 27.79 3.68
N LEU A 655 1.92 27.61 4.34
CA LEU A 655 1.70 28.07 5.72
C LEU A 655 2.60 27.34 6.73
N PHE A 656 2.77 26.02 6.58
CA PHE A 656 3.75 25.26 7.36
C PHE A 656 5.19 25.74 7.11
N GLN A 657 5.54 26.05 5.86
CA GLN A 657 6.86 26.59 5.52
C GLN A 657 7.09 27.99 6.12
N GLN A 658 6.07 28.86 6.14
CA GLN A 658 6.12 30.17 6.80
C GLN A 658 6.30 30.03 8.32
N CYS A 659 5.59 29.09 8.95
CA CYS A 659 5.76 28.80 10.38
C CYS A 659 7.19 28.32 10.70
N PHE A 660 7.78 27.47 9.86
CA PHE A 660 9.15 27.01 10.02
C PHE A 660 10.20 28.12 9.75
N GLN A 661 9.93 29.02 8.80
CA GLN A 661 10.75 30.22 8.59
C GLN A 661 10.69 31.18 9.79
N ALA A 662 9.52 31.34 10.42
CA ALA A 662 9.39 32.11 11.66
C ALA A 662 10.15 31.46 12.83
N PHE A 663 10.17 30.12 12.91
CA PHE A 663 11.02 29.40 13.87
C PHE A 663 12.52 29.65 13.59
N GLN A 664 12.96 29.61 12.33
CA GLN A 664 14.34 30.01 11.98
C GLN A 664 14.63 31.47 12.32
N GLY A 665 13.62 32.35 12.24
CA GLY A 665 13.69 33.72 12.77
C GLY A 665 14.00 33.73 14.27
N LEU A 666 13.21 33.01 15.08
CA LEU A 666 13.44 32.86 16.52
C LEU A 666 14.84 32.34 16.85
N VAL A 667 15.30 31.29 16.16
CA VAL A 667 16.66 30.73 16.35
C VAL A 667 17.73 31.81 16.10
N ASN A 668 17.58 32.61 15.04
CA ASN A 668 18.53 33.68 14.72
C ASN A 668 18.49 34.82 15.73
N ASP A 669 17.30 35.18 16.22
CA ASP A 669 17.11 36.29 17.17
C ASP A 669 17.68 35.90 18.55
N VAL A 670 17.38 34.69 19.03
CA VAL A 670 18.00 34.09 20.22
C VAL A 670 19.52 34.01 20.07
N ASN A 671 20.05 33.63 18.91
CA ASN A 671 21.51 33.51 18.73
C ASN A 671 22.26 34.85 18.61
N LYS A 672 21.58 35.94 18.21
CA LYS A 672 22.20 37.27 18.01
C LYS A 672 22.07 38.20 19.19
N GLU A 673 20.90 38.23 19.80
CA GLU A 673 20.51 39.30 20.74
C GLU A 673 20.84 38.94 22.22
N LEU A 674 21.62 37.89 22.44
CA LEU A 674 21.95 37.34 23.77
C LEU A 674 23.44 37.39 24.14
N GLU A 675 24.19 38.36 23.60
CA GLU A 675 25.57 38.62 24.06
C GLU A 675 25.63 39.01 25.56
N ASP A 676 24.56 39.57 26.11
CA ASP A 676 24.43 40.01 27.51
C ASP A 676 23.94 38.92 28.49
N LEU A 677 23.61 37.70 28.03
CA LEU A 677 23.24 36.61 28.94
C LEU A 677 24.46 36.00 29.65
N SER A 678 24.28 35.60 30.91
CA SER A 678 25.34 35.00 31.73
C SER A 678 25.79 33.60 31.29
N LEU A 679 25.03 32.96 30.40
CA LEU A 679 25.36 31.74 29.66
C LEU A 679 24.86 31.90 28.23
N ARG A 680 25.69 31.50 27.25
CA ARG A 680 25.31 31.49 25.85
C ARG A 680 24.32 30.36 25.55
N VAL A 681 23.41 30.61 24.63
CA VAL A 681 22.52 29.57 24.08
C VAL A 681 23.34 28.69 23.14
N SER A 682 23.29 27.37 23.38
CA SER A 682 23.95 26.37 22.54
C SER A 682 23.08 26.00 21.34
N GLN A 683 21.78 25.79 21.56
CA GLN A 683 20.82 25.48 20.49
C GLN A 683 19.36 25.73 20.91
N VAL A 684 18.50 25.90 19.90
CA VAL A 684 17.04 25.91 20.03
C VAL A 684 16.49 24.84 19.09
N LEU A 685 15.74 23.89 19.63
CA LEU A 685 15.26 22.69 18.95
C LEU A 685 13.73 22.72 18.77
N PRO A 686 13.20 22.35 17.59
CA PRO A 686 11.76 22.21 17.39
C PRO A 686 11.24 20.94 18.07
N ALA A 687 10.10 21.01 18.77
CA ALA A 687 9.55 19.88 19.54
C ALA A 687 8.02 19.76 19.40
N ASP A 688 7.44 20.15 18.26
CA ASP A 688 6.00 20.31 18.09
C ASP A 688 5.49 19.83 16.72
N ALA A 689 4.25 19.32 16.71
CA ALA A 689 3.53 18.90 15.50
C ALA A 689 3.38 20.02 14.45
N GLN A 690 3.31 21.29 14.88
CA GLN A 690 3.28 22.44 13.97
C GLN A 690 4.60 22.59 13.20
N LEU A 691 5.73 22.26 13.83
CA LEU A 691 7.06 22.39 13.24
C LEU A 691 7.43 21.15 12.41
N SER A 692 6.86 19.98 12.68
CA SER A 692 7.01 18.77 11.88
C SER A 692 5.96 18.58 10.77
N GLN A 693 5.17 19.63 10.50
CA GLN A 693 4.11 19.65 9.47
C GLN A 693 2.99 18.62 9.70
N SER A 694 2.80 18.14 10.92
CA SER A 694 1.89 17.06 11.30
C SER A 694 0.65 17.52 12.07
N SER A 695 0.52 18.81 12.41
CA SER A 695 -0.61 19.35 13.17
C SER A 695 -1.91 19.37 12.37
N VAL A 696 -3.03 19.05 13.02
CA VAL A 696 -4.37 19.08 12.39
C VAL A 696 -4.76 20.52 12.05
N GLU A 697 -4.72 21.40 13.05
CA GLU A 697 -4.81 22.85 12.86
C GLU A 697 -3.55 23.34 12.16
N ILE A 698 -3.70 24.07 11.05
CA ILE A 698 -2.56 24.63 10.31
C ILE A 698 -2.13 25.94 10.98
N PRO A 699 -0.84 26.12 11.30
CA PRO A 699 -0.34 27.37 11.87
C PRO A 699 -0.63 28.54 10.92
N MET A 700 -0.91 29.72 11.49
CA MET A 700 -1.10 31.00 10.78
C MET A 700 -2.29 31.06 9.79
N ALA A 701 -2.99 29.94 9.50
CA ALA A 701 -4.04 29.85 8.47
C ALA A 701 -5.26 30.78 8.67
N ARG A 702 -5.50 31.23 9.90
CA ARG A 702 -6.63 32.10 10.28
C ARG A 702 -6.21 33.57 10.48
N GLY A 703 -5.01 33.95 10.05
CA GLY A 703 -4.44 35.28 10.25
C GLY A 703 -4.03 35.57 11.70
N PRO A 704 -3.51 36.79 11.98
CA PRO A 704 -2.95 37.14 13.29
C PRO A 704 -4.01 37.17 14.40
N ALA A 705 -5.25 37.57 14.13
CA ALA A 705 -6.31 37.67 15.14
C ALA A 705 -6.88 36.31 15.64
N SER A 706 -6.22 35.19 15.34
CA SER A 706 -6.66 33.83 15.71
C SER A 706 -6.10 33.38 17.06
N LYS A 707 -6.87 32.56 17.77
CA LYS A 707 -6.42 31.80 18.95
C LYS A 707 -5.44 30.70 18.50
N THR A 708 -4.19 31.06 18.22
CA THR A 708 -3.12 30.11 17.90
C THR A 708 -2.57 29.47 19.17
N GLN A 709 -2.14 28.21 19.08
CA GLN A 709 -1.39 27.53 20.15
C GLN A 709 0.11 27.72 19.88
N PRO A 710 0.90 28.23 20.85
CA PRO A 710 2.35 28.34 20.71
C PRO A 710 3.00 26.98 20.39
N ALA A 711 3.85 26.92 19.38
CA ALA A 711 4.58 25.71 19.03
C ALA A 711 5.70 25.45 20.07
N ASN A 712 5.76 24.24 20.62
CA ASN A 712 6.75 23.88 21.63
C ASN A 712 8.18 23.81 21.05
N CYS A 713 9.12 24.45 21.75
CA CYS A 713 10.53 24.53 21.43
C CYS A 713 11.38 24.28 22.68
N ILE A 714 12.48 23.56 22.54
CA ILE A 714 13.44 23.33 23.63
C ILE A 714 14.67 24.23 23.42
N ILE A 715 15.16 24.84 24.50
CA ILE A 715 16.38 25.67 24.48
C ILE A 715 17.43 25.10 25.42
N GLU A 716 18.68 25.09 24.97
CA GLU A 716 19.84 24.60 25.72
C GLU A 716 20.89 25.69 25.83
N PHE A 717 21.53 25.78 27.00
CA PHE A 717 22.65 26.68 27.27
C PHE A 717 23.98 25.94 27.24
N GLU A 718 25.08 26.68 27.11
CA GLU A 718 26.42 26.12 27.28
C GLU A 718 26.61 25.48 28.67
N SER A 719 27.48 24.48 28.75
CA SER A 719 27.70 23.71 29.98
C SER A 719 28.30 24.58 31.09
N SER A 720 27.69 24.54 32.28
CA SER A 720 28.10 25.36 33.41
C SER A 720 28.09 24.58 34.72
N GLY A 721 29.19 24.65 35.47
CA GLY A 721 29.28 24.10 36.83
C GLY A 721 28.58 24.94 37.91
N ARG A 722 27.83 26.01 37.52
CA ARG A 722 27.18 26.94 38.46
C ARG A 722 25.68 26.68 38.67
N TRP A 723 25.10 25.71 37.98
CA TRP A 723 23.71 25.33 38.22
C TRP A 723 23.54 24.75 39.64
N PRO A 724 22.41 25.00 40.32
CA PRO A 724 22.15 24.43 41.65
C PRO A 724 22.14 22.90 41.65
N ASP A 725 22.45 22.28 42.79
CA ASP A 725 22.39 20.82 42.96
C ASP A 725 21.08 20.34 43.65
N ASP A 726 19.99 21.06 43.36
CA ASP A 726 18.64 20.84 43.88
C ASP A 726 17.61 21.11 42.76
N LEU A 727 16.57 20.27 42.66
CA LEU A 727 15.61 20.33 41.56
C LEU A 727 14.76 21.60 41.58
N GLU A 728 14.29 22.03 42.76
CA GLU A 728 13.45 23.23 42.90
C GLU A 728 14.27 24.50 42.61
N ALA A 729 15.51 24.55 43.09
CA ALA A 729 16.45 25.62 42.79
C ALA A 729 16.81 25.69 41.29
N ILE A 730 16.96 24.53 40.61
CA ILE A 730 17.14 24.48 39.15
C ILE A 730 15.93 25.08 38.44
N GLN A 731 14.69 24.72 38.80
CA GLN A 731 13.50 25.28 38.14
C GLN A 731 13.40 26.81 38.32
N LYS A 732 13.69 27.32 39.53
CA LYS A 732 13.75 28.77 39.78
C LYS A 732 14.85 29.46 38.96
N THR A 733 16.00 28.81 38.79
CA THR A 733 17.08 29.31 37.93
C THR A 733 16.65 29.33 36.46
N LYS A 734 15.95 28.29 35.99
CA LYS A 734 15.37 28.26 34.63
C LYS A 734 14.40 29.43 34.43
N ILE A 735 13.47 29.66 35.36
CA ILE A 735 12.52 30.79 35.30
C ILE A 735 13.28 32.13 35.25
N ALA A 736 14.35 32.31 36.03
CA ALA A 736 15.16 33.53 35.98
C ALA A 736 15.85 33.75 34.61
N PHE A 737 16.36 32.70 33.97
CA PHE A 737 16.87 32.76 32.59
C PHE A 737 15.76 33.09 31.58
N LEU A 738 14.56 32.52 31.72
CA LEU A 738 13.41 32.82 30.86
C LEU A 738 12.94 34.28 30.98
N VAL A 739 12.97 34.87 32.18
CA VAL A 739 12.67 36.29 32.38
C VAL A 739 13.72 37.18 31.70
N LYS A 740 15.01 36.88 31.83
CA LYS A 740 16.05 37.66 31.15
C LYS A 740 16.03 37.49 29.62
N LEU A 741 15.71 36.30 29.14
CA LEU A 741 15.48 36.05 27.72
C LEU A 741 14.30 36.88 27.18
N ALA A 742 13.20 37.00 27.94
CA ALA A 742 12.07 37.85 27.59
C ALA A 742 12.47 39.34 27.49
N GLU A 743 13.14 39.86 28.52
CA GLU A 743 13.63 41.26 28.56
C GLU A 743 14.52 41.59 27.35
N SER A 744 15.49 40.71 27.01
CA SER A 744 16.38 40.91 25.86
C SER A 744 15.66 40.83 24.51
N LEU A 745 14.74 39.89 24.34
CA LEU A 745 13.99 39.75 23.08
C LEU A 745 13.06 40.95 22.84
N GLU A 746 12.36 41.44 23.87
CA GLU A 746 11.51 42.63 23.75
C GLU A 746 12.32 43.92 23.52
N ALA A 747 13.52 44.03 24.09
CA ALA A 747 14.40 45.18 23.87
C ALA A 747 15.07 45.21 22.49
N SER A 748 15.29 44.05 21.85
CA SER A 748 16.00 43.93 20.57
C SER A 748 15.15 44.27 19.33
N LYS A 749 13.83 44.02 19.38
CA LYS A 749 12.93 44.23 18.23
C LYS A 749 11.54 44.71 18.62
N ASP A 750 11.16 45.87 18.07
CA ASP A 750 9.81 46.39 18.13
C ASP A 750 8.78 45.37 17.63
N GLY A 751 7.76 45.11 18.45
CA GLY A 751 6.60 44.27 18.12
C GLY A 751 6.71 42.80 18.51
N ILE A 752 7.86 42.31 19.00
CA ILE A 752 7.89 41.02 19.71
C ILE A 752 7.17 41.20 21.06
N THR A 753 6.37 40.21 21.46
CA THR A 753 5.76 40.14 22.80
C THR A 753 6.16 38.85 23.48
N CYS A 754 6.69 38.94 24.69
CA CYS A 754 7.12 37.81 25.50
C CYS A 754 6.19 37.63 26.72
N ARG A 755 5.90 36.38 27.08
CA ARG A 755 5.12 36.05 28.28
C ARG A 755 5.74 34.85 29.00
N VAL A 756 6.29 35.07 30.19
CA VAL A 756 6.73 33.98 31.06
C VAL A 756 5.50 33.38 31.75
N GLY A 757 5.28 32.08 31.57
CA GLY A 757 4.20 31.33 32.19
C GLY A 757 4.72 30.28 33.17
N ILE A 758 3.85 29.88 34.09
CA ILE A 758 4.12 28.87 35.11
C ILE A 758 3.30 27.62 34.76
N GLU A 759 3.88 26.44 34.98
CA GLU A 759 3.20 25.14 34.85
C GLU A 759 3.58 24.23 36.02
N ASN A 760 2.83 23.15 36.26
CA ASN A 760 3.13 22.13 37.28
C ASN A 760 3.41 22.66 38.71
N GLU A 761 2.78 23.77 39.14
CA GLU A 761 3.05 24.45 40.42
C GLU A 761 3.11 23.51 41.66
N ASN A 762 2.26 22.50 41.68
CA ASN A 762 2.14 21.53 42.78
C ASN A 762 3.13 20.33 42.67
N HIS A 763 4.00 20.30 41.67
CA HIS A 763 4.89 19.18 41.35
C HIS A 763 6.35 19.64 41.19
N ALA A 764 7.06 19.84 42.30
CA ALA A 764 8.46 20.32 42.34
C ALA A 764 9.49 19.43 41.59
N LEU A 765 9.12 18.22 41.18
CA LEU A 765 9.97 17.32 40.37
C LEU A 765 9.81 17.53 38.85
N LEU A 766 8.83 18.34 38.41
CA LEU A 766 8.55 18.63 37.00
C LEU A 766 9.03 20.04 36.63
N ASN A 767 9.08 20.33 35.31
CA ASN A 767 9.34 21.68 34.83
C ASN A 767 8.28 22.66 35.34
N GLN A 768 8.70 23.81 35.88
CA GLN A 768 7.79 24.78 36.50
C GLN A 768 7.49 26.02 35.64
N GLY A 769 8.14 26.23 34.50
CA GLY A 769 7.91 27.44 33.71
C GLY A 769 8.34 27.37 32.25
N PHE A 770 7.80 28.30 31.46
CA PHE A 770 8.03 28.43 30.02
C PHE A 770 8.01 29.90 29.60
N LEU A 771 8.50 30.18 28.40
CA LEU A 771 8.43 31.50 27.77
C LEU A 771 7.68 31.39 26.43
N ASP A 772 6.53 32.06 26.33
CA ASP A 772 5.86 32.28 25.04
C ASP A 772 6.45 33.51 24.36
N VAL A 773 7.02 33.34 23.16
CA VAL A 773 7.50 34.41 22.28
C VAL A 773 6.55 34.55 21.11
N ILE A 774 6.03 35.75 20.88
CA ILE A 774 5.00 36.06 19.88
C ILE A 774 5.52 37.11 18.91
N TYR A 775 5.42 36.83 17.61
CA TYR A 775 5.79 37.74 16.53
C TYR A 775 4.57 38.47 15.94
N PRO A 776 4.74 39.68 15.38
CA PRO A 776 3.66 40.42 14.70
C PRO A 776 2.97 39.66 13.56
N SER A 777 3.63 38.66 12.98
CA SER A 777 3.08 37.76 11.97
C SER A 777 2.00 36.79 12.50
N GLY A 778 1.79 36.74 13.82
CA GLY A 778 0.91 35.75 14.48
C GLY A 778 1.58 34.40 14.76
N ALA A 779 2.88 34.25 14.45
CA ALA A 779 3.67 33.09 14.87
C ALA A 779 3.98 33.18 16.37
N ALA A 780 3.79 32.07 17.10
CA ALA A 780 4.02 31.99 18.53
C ALA A 780 4.75 30.69 18.89
N PHE A 781 5.72 30.77 19.80
CA PHE A 781 6.60 29.68 20.20
C PHE A 781 6.71 29.59 21.72
N ARG A 782 6.69 28.38 22.29
CA ARG A 782 6.84 28.12 23.73
C ARG A 782 8.19 27.49 24.03
N LEU A 783 9.11 28.27 24.57
CA LEU A 783 10.46 27.86 24.96
C LEU A 783 10.49 27.25 26.36
N ARG A 784 11.17 26.11 26.51
CA ARG A 784 11.51 25.49 27.81
C ARG A 784 12.97 25.08 27.87
N ILE A 785 13.60 25.29 29.02
CA ILE A 785 15.04 25.06 29.20
C ILE A 785 15.32 23.58 29.52
N HIS A 786 16.06 22.92 28.64
CA HIS A 786 16.66 21.61 28.91
C HIS A 786 17.97 21.78 29.68
N HIS A 787 18.22 20.88 30.64
CA HIS A 787 19.47 20.83 31.39
C HIS A 787 19.67 19.43 32.02
N ASP A 788 20.82 18.79 31.77
CA ASP A 788 21.08 17.39 32.14
C ASP A 788 21.11 17.11 33.65
N ARG A 789 21.25 18.16 34.48
CA ARG A 789 21.28 17.97 35.94
C ARG A 789 19.92 17.54 36.49
N ASP A 790 18.81 17.92 35.86
CA ASP A 790 17.47 17.46 36.23
C ASP A 790 17.40 15.92 36.20
N ALA A 791 17.78 15.29 35.08
CA ALA A 791 17.84 13.82 34.98
C ALA A 791 18.86 13.21 35.94
N THR A 792 20.04 13.82 36.10
CA THR A 792 21.09 13.31 36.99
C THR A 792 20.60 13.21 38.44
N LEU A 793 19.85 14.22 38.91
CA LEU A 793 19.26 14.25 40.26
C LEU A 793 18.14 13.22 40.41
N LEU A 794 17.21 13.15 39.45
CA LEU A 794 16.12 12.16 39.45
C LEU A 794 16.66 10.72 39.43
N GLU A 795 17.71 10.44 38.66
CA GLU A 795 18.36 9.12 38.63
C GLU A 795 19.16 8.80 39.90
N ARG A 796 19.77 9.80 40.55
CA ARG A 796 20.41 9.65 41.87
C ARG A 796 19.38 9.23 42.91
N ASP A 797 18.24 9.93 42.94
CA ASP A 797 17.19 9.70 43.94
C ASP A 797 16.49 8.35 43.71
N LEU A 798 16.35 7.89 42.46
CA LEU A 798 15.89 6.53 42.14
C LEU A 798 16.86 5.41 42.56
N LYS A 799 18.17 5.70 42.61
CA LYS A 799 19.21 4.76 43.09
C LYS A 799 19.21 4.66 44.62
N ASP A 800 18.63 5.62 45.34
CA ASP A 800 18.45 5.53 46.78
C ASP A 800 17.50 4.36 47.14
N LYS A 801 17.92 3.57 48.14
CA LYS A 801 17.19 2.44 48.69
C LYS A 801 16.33 2.82 49.90
N THR A 802 16.56 4.00 50.48
CA THR A 802 15.79 4.52 51.62
C THR A 802 14.55 5.31 51.20
N LEU A 803 14.45 5.68 49.92
CA LEU A 803 13.33 6.44 49.37
C LEU A 803 12.02 5.64 49.43
N GLU A 804 10.97 6.26 49.97
CA GLU A 804 9.64 5.66 50.10
C GLU A 804 9.07 5.20 48.75
N PRO A 805 8.35 4.05 48.66
CA PRO A 805 7.84 3.52 47.39
C PRO A 805 6.98 4.50 46.60
N LYS A 806 6.18 5.34 47.27
CA LYS A 806 5.35 6.39 46.63
C LYS A 806 6.22 7.46 45.97
N LYS A 807 7.16 8.03 46.71
CA LYS A 807 8.12 9.02 46.19
C LYS A 807 8.95 8.43 45.05
N LYS A 808 9.39 7.18 45.18
CA LYS A 808 10.13 6.47 44.12
C LYS A 808 9.31 6.33 42.82
N ALA A 809 8.00 6.13 42.91
CA ALA A 809 7.12 6.14 41.75
C ALA A 809 6.94 7.55 41.16
N GLU A 810 6.83 8.58 42.00
CA GLU A 810 6.75 10.00 41.59
C GLU A 810 8.05 10.46 40.90
N THR A 811 9.22 10.13 41.43
CA THR A 811 10.53 10.39 40.81
C THR A 811 10.69 9.63 39.48
N ALA A 812 10.19 8.40 39.39
CA ALA A 812 10.20 7.64 38.13
C ALA A 812 9.30 8.29 37.06
N ALA A 813 8.13 8.80 37.46
CA ALA A 813 7.23 9.55 36.59
C ALA A 813 7.86 10.86 36.11
N ALA A 814 8.51 11.61 37.01
CA ALA A 814 9.23 12.83 36.67
C ALA A 814 10.39 12.58 35.69
N LEU A 815 11.16 11.50 35.88
CA LEU A 815 12.23 11.12 34.94
C LEU A 815 11.68 10.70 33.58
N ALA A 816 10.56 9.98 33.54
CA ALA A 816 9.90 9.62 32.27
C ALA A 816 9.39 10.86 31.53
N ALA A 817 8.72 11.78 32.24
CA ALA A 817 8.24 13.04 31.68
C ALA A 817 9.40 13.92 31.17
N TYR A 818 10.50 14.02 31.92
CA TYR A 818 11.73 14.69 31.46
C TYR A 818 12.25 14.10 30.16
N LYS A 819 12.44 12.76 30.10
CA LYS A 819 13.00 12.09 28.91
C LYS A 819 12.07 12.28 27.71
N GLN A 820 10.76 12.15 27.90
CA GLN A 820 9.75 12.40 26.86
C GLN A 820 9.84 13.85 26.34
N GLN A 821 9.83 14.84 27.23
CA GLN A 821 9.72 16.26 26.87
C GLN A 821 11.01 16.82 26.25
N TYR A 822 12.17 16.49 26.82
CA TYR A 822 13.43 17.14 26.46
C TYR A 822 14.31 16.30 25.52
N LEU A 823 14.28 14.97 25.61
CA LEU A 823 15.11 14.10 24.77
C LEU A 823 14.31 13.58 23.57
N HIS A 824 13.18 12.93 23.79
CA HIS A 824 12.46 12.24 22.72
C HIS A 824 11.62 13.18 21.85
N SER A 825 10.95 14.20 22.41
CA SER A 825 10.10 15.11 21.62
C SER A 825 10.86 15.88 20.52
N PRO A 826 12.06 16.47 20.78
CA PRO A 826 12.81 17.15 19.72
C PRO A 826 13.34 16.20 18.65
N ILE A 827 13.91 15.06 19.05
CA ILE A 827 14.47 14.07 18.12
C ILE A 827 13.36 13.45 17.26
N HIS A 828 12.20 13.16 17.85
CA HIS A 828 11.01 12.70 17.13
C HIS A 828 10.51 13.75 16.14
N CYS A 829 10.39 15.02 16.55
CA CYS A 829 10.00 16.12 15.66
C CYS A 829 10.92 16.22 14.42
N GLN A 830 12.24 16.14 14.61
CA GLN A 830 13.23 16.12 13.53
C GLN A 830 13.11 14.87 12.64
N ALA A 831 12.90 13.69 13.22
CA ALA A 831 12.72 12.46 12.47
C ALA A 831 11.46 12.50 11.59
N ILE A 832 10.34 13.02 12.11
CA ILE A 832 9.10 13.22 11.36
C ILE A 832 9.25 14.26 10.24
N GLN A 833 10.05 15.34 10.42
CA GLN A 833 10.45 16.23 9.33
C GLN A 833 11.25 15.49 8.24
N GLY A 834 12.16 14.58 8.63
CA GLY A 834 12.88 13.71 7.70
C GLY A 834 11.96 12.79 6.89
N VAL A 835 10.95 12.20 7.52
CA VAL A 835 9.92 11.40 6.82
C VAL A 835 9.07 12.27 5.89
N ALA A 836 8.65 13.46 6.32
CA ALA A 836 7.83 14.38 5.53
C ALA A 836 8.56 14.92 4.29
N THR A 837 9.85 15.25 4.41
CA THR A 837 10.67 15.69 3.27
C THR A 837 10.94 14.56 2.28
N ARG A 838 11.09 13.32 2.76
CA ARG A 838 11.24 12.13 1.90
C ARG A 838 9.95 11.72 1.19
N PHE A 839 8.78 11.98 1.77
CA PHE A 839 7.49 11.52 1.27
C PHE A 839 6.44 12.64 1.22
N PRO A 840 6.25 13.34 0.07
CA PRO A 840 5.42 14.54 -0.02
C PRO A 840 3.96 14.40 0.45
N SER A 841 3.37 13.21 0.37
CA SER A 841 2.00 12.97 0.83
C SER A 841 1.87 12.70 2.34
N PHE A 842 2.97 12.43 3.03
CA PHE A 842 2.98 11.98 4.42
C PHE A 842 2.33 12.98 5.39
N SER A 843 2.71 14.26 5.33
CA SER A 843 2.11 15.32 6.16
C SER A 843 0.58 15.36 6.01
N LYS A 844 0.06 15.37 4.77
CA LYS A 844 -1.38 15.33 4.48
C LYS A 844 -2.03 14.06 5.08
N THR A 845 -1.38 12.90 4.98
CA THR A 845 -1.86 11.64 5.56
C THR A 845 -1.92 11.67 7.09
N VAL A 846 -0.86 12.13 7.76
CA VAL A 846 -0.83 12.22 9.24
C VAL A 846 -2.00 13.07 9.73
N ARG A 847 -2.22 14.22 9.09
CA ARG A 847 -3.30 15.14 9.44
C ARG A 847 -4.68 14.52 9.24
N LEU A 848 -4.90 13.78 8.15
CA LEU A 848 -6.13 12.99 7.92
C LEU A 848 -6.33 11.89 8.97
N VAL A 849 -5.28 11.18 9.38
CA VAL A 849 -5.39 10.13 10.40
C VAL A 849 -5.65 10.74 11.78
N LYS A 850 -4.97 11.82 12.18
CA LYS A 850 -5.30 12.57 13.41
C LYS A 850 -6.74 13.10 13.38
N GLN A 851 -7.22 13.62 12.24
CA GLN A 851 -8.63 13.98 12.06
C GLN A 851 -9.57 12.77 12.21
N TRP A 852 -9.19 11.58 11.75
CA TRP A 852 -9.98 10.36 11.93
C TRP A 852 -10.04 9.94 13.40
N PHE A 853 -8.91 9.92 14.12
CA PHE A 853 -8.87 9.69 15.57
C PHE A 853 -9.75 10.69 16.31
N SER A 854 -9.70 11.98 15.95
CA SER A 854 -10.53 13.04 16.52
C SER A 854 -12.02 12.87 16.21
N ALA A 855 -12.38 12.47 14.98
CA ALA A 855 -13.76 12.19 14.60
C ALA A 855 -14.34 10.95 15.30
N GLN A 856 -13.50 9.98 15.63
CA GLN A 856 -13.84 8.81 16.45
C GLN A 856 -13.75 9.07 17.96
N LEU A 857 -13.51 10.32 18.38
CA LEU A 857 -13.35 10.78 19.77
C LEU A 857 -12.19 10.10 20.55
N LEU A 858 -11.19 9.58 19.84
CA LEU A 858 -10.04 8.89 20.41
C LEU A 858 -8.85 9.81 20.72
N SER A 859 -8.77 10.99 20.10
CA SER A 859 -7.57 11.85 20.15
C SER A 859 -7.04 12.19 21.56
N PRO A 860 -7.86 12.39 22.62
CA PRO A 860 -7.32 12.68 23.96
C PRO A 860 -6.52 11.54 24.60
N HIS A 861 -6.61 10.31 24.07
CA HIS A 861 -5.97 9.11 24.64
C HIS A 861 -4.77 8.61 23.84
N PHE A 862 -4.38 9.31 22.77
CA PHE A 862 -3.27 8.92 21.91
C PHE A 862 -2.35 10.13 21.71
N ALA A 863 -1.08 10.00 22.08
CA ALA A 863 -0.08 11.02 21.79
C ALA A 863 0.07 11.21 20.27
N ASP A 864 0.22 12.47 19.83
CA ASP A 864 0.40 12.84 18.43
C ASP A 864 1.56 12.06 17.76
N ALA A 865 2.67 11.88 18.50
CA ALA A 865 3.82 11.09 18.09
C ALA A 865 3.48 9.61 17.80
N MET A 866 2.53 9.02 18.52
CA MET A 866 2.08 7.64 18.28
C MET A 866 1.28 7.53 16.98
N ILE A 867 0.40 8.50 16.72
CA ILE A 867 -0.38 8.56 15.47
C ILE A 867 0.56 8.80 14.27
N GLU A 868 1.58 9.66 14.44
CA GLU A 868 2.65 9.86 13.47
C GLU A 868 3.42 8.57 13.17
N MET A 869 3.81 7.80 14.19
CA MET A 869 4.48 6.50 14.01
C MET A 869 3.59 5.47 13.31
N PHE A 870 2.29 5.42 13.60
CA PHE A 870 1.35 4.56 12.88
C PHE A 870 1.33 4.88 11.38
N VAL A 871 1.26 6.17 11.01
CA VAL A 871 1.30 6.57 9.60
C VAL A 871 2.67 6.33 8.99
N ALA A 872 3.76 6.73 9.66
CA ALA A 872 5.13 6.64 9.14
C ALA A 872 5.49 5.21 8.76
N SER A 873 5.02 4.23 9.54
CA SER A 873 5.21 2.81 9.24
C SER A 873 4.66 2.39 7.86
N THR A 874 3.56 2.97 7.39
CA THR A 874 2.99 2.67 6.06
C THR A 874 3.79 3.25 4.89
N TYR A 875 4.73 4.15 5.19
CA TYR A 875 5.65 4.76 4.24
C TYR A 875 7.05 4.12 4.32
N THR A 876 7.55 3.84 5.52
CA THR A 876 8.91 3.30 5.74
C THR A 876 8.98 1.78 5.70
N ASN A 877 7.87 1.09 5.99
CA ASN A 877 7.66 -0.34 5.71
C ASN A 877 6.35 -0.55 4.91
N PRO A 878 6.32 -0.17 3.62
CA PRO A 878 5.07 -0.09 2.85
C PRO A 878 4.56 -1.44 2.33
N TYR A 879 5.31 -2.53 2.53
CA TYR A 879 5.02 -3.85 2.00
C TYR A 879 3.66 -4.36 2.54
N PRO A 880 2.83 -5.01 1.70
CA PRO A 880 3.12 -5.58 0.38
C PRO A 880 3.04 -4.61 -0.81
N TRP A 881 2.87 -3.30 -0.59
CA TRP A 881 2.83 -2.29 -1.64
C TRP A 881 4.11 -1.42 -1.66
N ARG A 882 4.18 -0.43 -2.56
CA ARG A 882 5.16 0.68 -2.51
C ARG A 882 4.70 1.79 -1.55
N ALA A 883 5.57 2.71 -1.12
CA ALA A 883 5.17 3.86 -0.29
C ALA A 883 4.00 4.66 -0.92
N PRO A 884 2.98 5.10 -0.13
CA PRO A 884 1.85 5.86 -0.66
C PRO A 884 2.27 7.20 -1.29
N THR A 885 1.70 7.56 -2.43
CA THR A 885 1.90 8.90 -3.03
C THR A 885 0.64 9.76 -3.00
N SER A 886 -0.53 9.16 -2.75
CA SER A 886 -1.78 9.86 -2.44
C SER A 886 -2.13 9.82 -0.94
N PRO A 887 -2.62 10.93 -0.34
CA PRO A 887 -3.05 10.94 1.07
C PRO A 887 -4.19 9.96 1.38
N THR A 888 -5.10 9.74 0.42
CA THR A 888 -6.17 8.75 0.54
C THR A 888 -5.60 7.35 0.73
N THR A 889 -4.62 6.97 -0.10
CA THR A 889 -3.97 5.65 -0.03
C THR A 889 -3.23 5.46 1.30
N GLY A 890 -2.57 6.52 1.81
CA GLY A 890 -1.95 6.51 3.13
C GLY A 890 -2.94 6.30 4.28
N LEU A 891 -4.06 7.02 4.27
CA LEU A 891 -5.15 6.88 5.25
C LEU A 891 -5.71 5.44 5.26
N LEU A 892 -6.12 4.94 4.09
CA LEU A 892 -6.73 3.62 3.96
C LEU A 892 -5.77 2.50 4.40
N ARG A 893 -4.49 2.59 4.06
CA ARG A 893 -3.48 1.61 4.50
C ARG A 893 -3.19 1.69 5.99
N THR A 894 -3.20 2.90 6.58
CA THR A 894 -3.05 3.05 8.04
C THR A 894 -4.22 2.39 8.78
N LEU A 895 -5.46 2.58 8.31
CA LEU A 895 -6.64 1.91 8.88
C LEU A 895 -6.56 0.38 8.71
N LEU A 896 -6.11 -0.13 7.55
CA LEU A 896 -5.90 -1.56 7.34
C LEU A 896 -4.78 -2.15 8.22
N PHE A 897 -3.75 -1.36 8.54
CA PHE A 897 -2.71 -1.74 9.50
C PHE A 897 -3.28 -1.83 10.92
N LEU A 898 -3.94 -0.77 11.42
CA LEU A 898 -4.55 -0.73 12.75
C LEU A 898 -5.63 -1.81 12.96
N ALA A 899 -6.31 -2.23 11.88
CA ALA A 899 -7.28 -3.32 11.91
C ALA A 899 -6.64 -4.71 12.10
N ARG A 900 -5.34 -4.86 11.79
CA ARG A 900 -4.60 -6.13 11.78
C ARG A 900 -3.58 -6.27 12.92
N TRP A 901 -3.08 -5.17 13.47
CA TRP A 901 -2.04 -5.22 14.50
C TRP A 901 -2.55 -5.78 15.84
N GLU A 902 -1.96 -6.90 16.26
CA GLU A 902 -2.21 -7.55 17.54
C GLU A 902 -1.24 -7.03 18.61
N TRP A 903 -1.46 -5.80 19.07
CA TRP A 903 -0.62 -5.08 20.04
C TRP A 903 -0.37 -5.80 21.38
N HIS A 904 -1.15 -6.83 21.72
CA HIS A 904 -0.87 -7.69 22.88
C HIS A 904 0.25 -8.70 22.61
N ALA A 905 0.39 -9.19 21.38
CA ALA A 905 1.33 -10.24 20.98
C ALA A 905 2.64 -9.69 20.41
N ASP A 906 2.57 -8.64 19.60
CA ASP A 906 3.73 -8.09 18.88
C ASP A 906 3.99 -6.60 19.21
N PRO A 907 5.24 -6.21 19.50
CA PRO A 907 5.63 -4.80 19.61
C PRO A 907 5.62 -4.16 18.22
N TRP A 908 5.32 -2.85 18.17
CA TRP A 908 5.52 -2.08 16.95
C TRP A 908 6.92 -1.47 16.93
N ILE A 909 7.62 -1.63 15.80
CA ILE A 909 8.97 -1.14 15.60
C ILE A 909 9.00 -0.39 14.27
N VAL A 910 9.18 0.93 14.32
CA VAL A 910 9.10 1.82 13.14
C VAL A 910 10.47 2.43 12.86
N ASN A 911 10.94 2.35 11.62
CA ASN A 911 12.06 3.20 11.23
C ASN A 911 11.55 4.61 10.88
N LEU A 912 12.06 5.62 11.56
CA LEU A 912 11.82 7.05 11.29
C LEU A 912 13.06 7.74 10.69
N GLY A 913 14.25 7.16 10.87
CA GLY A 913 15.51 7.67 10.36
C GLY A 913 15.80 7.31 8.90
N ALA A 914 16.90 7.89 8.38
CA ALA A 914 17.45 7.51 7.08
C ALA A 914 18.08 6.11 7.13
N ASP A 915 18.86 5.82 8.19
CA ASP A 915 19.50 4.54 8.41
C ASP A 915 18.52 3.48 8.93
N PRO A 916 18.67 2.20 8.57
CA PRO A 916 17.88 1.12 9.14
C PRO A 916 18.28 0.83 10.59
N LEU A 917 17.31 0.43 11.41
CA LEU A 917 17.55 -0.15 12.75
C LEU A 917 18.56 -1.29 12.68
N LYS A 918 19.48 -1.35 13.65
CA LYS A 918 20.43 -2.47 13.77
C LYS A 918 19.71 -3.68 14.35
N GLU A 919 20.14 -4.87 13.95
CA GLU A 919 19.58 -6.14 14.45
C GLU A 919 19.69 -6.26 15.99
N SER A 920 20.79 -5.76 16.57
CA SER A 920 20.99 -5.64 18.02
C SER A 920 19.85 -4.91 18.72
N ASP A 921 19.40 -3.81 18.12
CA ASP A 921 18.45 -2.88 18.72
C ASP A 921 17.04 -3.49 18.63
N ILE A 922 16.72 -4.16 17.51
CA ILE A 922 15.49 -4.93 17.31
C ILE A 922 15.37 -6.08 18.32
N VAL A 923 16.48 -6.80 18.58
CA VAL A 923 16.51 -7.87 19.58
C VAL A 923 16.31 -7.29 20.98
N ALA A 924 17.02 -6.22 21.35
CA ALA A 924 16.86 -5.55 22.64
C ALA A 924 15.42 -5.05 22.87
N ILE A 925 14.82 -4.42 21.86
CA ILE A 925 13.42 -3.98 21.86
C ILE A 925 12.46 -5.15 22.12
N LYS A 926 12.61 -6.27 21.39
CA LYS A 926 11.77 -7.47 21.56
C LYS A 926 11.93 -8.10 22.94
N THR A 927 13.15 -8.15 23.48
CA THR A 927 13.41 -8.62 24.85
C THR A 927 12.73 -7.72 25.89
N ARG A 928 12.78 -6.40 25.71
CA ARG A 928 12.13 -5.43 26.60
C ARG A 928 10.61 -5.52 26.56
N PHE A 929 10.03 -5.73 25.38
CA PHE A 929 8.61 -6.01 25.21
C PHE A 929 8.19 -7.29 25.96
N GLN A 930 8.94 -8.39 25.82
CA GLN A 930 8.67 -9.64 26.54
C GLN A 930 8.78 -9.48 28.06
N ALA A 931 9.75 -8.70 28.55
CA ALA A 931 9.85 -8.35 29.96
C ALA A 931 8.60 -7.57 30.44
N TRP A 932 8.17 -6.55 29.70
CA TRP A 932 6.92 -5.82 30.01
C TRP A 932 5.68 -6.70 30.00
N ARG A 933 5.54 -7.62 29.04
CA ARG A 933 4.43 -8.59 28.98
C ARG A 933 4.46 -9.60 30.13
N SER A 934 5.64 -9.85 30.70
CA SER A 934 5.80 -10.71 31.90
C SER A 934 5.49 -9.97 33.20
N ILE A 935 5.80 -8.68 33.28
CA ILE A 935 5.55 -7.81 34.44
C ILE A 935 4.08 -7.34 34.51
N ASP A 936 3.49 -7.01 33.36
CA ASP A 936 2.12 -6.54 33.21
C ASP A 936 1.33 -7.43 32.24
N PRO A 937 1.03 -8.69 32.61
CA PRO A 937 0.24 -9.60 31.76
C PRO A 937 -1.23 -9.18 31.63
N ALA A 938 -1.72 -8.33 32.53
CA ALA A 938 -3.06 -7.78 32.49
C ALA A 938 -3.22 -6.66 31.44
N LEU A 939 -2.12 -5.99 31.08
CA LEU A 939 -2.07 -4.80 30.23
C LEU A 939 -2.77 -3.61 30.90
N ASN A 940 -2.38 -3.33 32.14
CA ASN A 940 -2.89 -2.22 32.96
C ASN A 940 -2.03 -0.94 32.82
N ARG A 941 -0.73 -1.08 32.52
CA ARG A 941 0.25 0.01 32.46
C ARG A 941 0.84 0.21 31.06
N VAL A 942 1.25 -0.87 30.38
CA VAL A 942 1.85 -0.78 29.02
C VAL A 942 1.02 -1.60 28.03
N VAL A 943 -0.07 -0.99 27.58
CA VAL A 943 -1.03 -1.60 26.64
C VAL A 943 -0.40 -1.76 25.27
N MET A 944 0.04 -0.66 24.68
CA MET A 944 0.79 -0.63 23.42
C MET A 944 2.28 -0.49 23.70
N PHE A 945 3.11 -1.09 22.85
CA PHE A 945 4.55 -0.95 22.88
C PHE A 945 4.99 -0.52 21.47
N VAL A 946 5.54 0.70 21.36
CA VAL A 946 5.85 1.34 20.08
C VAL A 946 7.23 1.97 20.16
N ALA A 947 8.21 1.31 19.54
CA ALA A 947 9.61 1.74 19.49
C ALA A 947 10.01 2.21 18.08
N SER A 948 11.10 2.96 18.01
CA SER A 948 11.71 3.42 16.77
C SER A 948 13.25 3.46 16.85
N ASN A 949 13.90 3.85 15.76
CA ASN A 949 15.35 4.09 15.75
C ASN A 949 15.80 5.30 16.60
N VAL A 950 14.86 6.15 17.03
CA VAL A 950 15.12 7.31 17.92
C VAL A 950 14.53 7.14 19.33
N ASP A 951 13.83 6.03 19.58
CA ASP A 951 13.27 5.65 20.87
C ASP A 951 13.20 4.12 20.97
N THR A 952 14.22 3.52 21.59
CA THR A 952 14.30 2.06 21.79
C THR A 952 13.70 1.61 23.14
N ASP A 953 13.18 2.55 23.95
CA ASP A 953 12.50 2.25 25.21
C ASP A 953 11.08 1.75 24.95
N GLY A 954 10.41 2.32 23.93
CA GLY A 954 9.15 1.82 23.37
C GLY A 954 7.91 2.03 24.24
N THR A 955 8.08 2.68 25.40
CA THR A 955 7.02 3.03 26.36
C THR A 955 6.86 4.53 26.58
N THR A 956 7.73 5.36 25.98
CA THR A 956 7.77 6.83 26.13
C THR A 956 6.43 7.52 25.87
N TRP A 957 5.64 6.97 24.95
CA TRP A 957 4.35 7.50 24.54
C TRP A 957 3.16 6.64 25.02
N THR A 958 3.40 5.56 25.77
CA THR A 958 2.38 4.55 26.13
C THR A 958 2.30 4.19 27.61
N ASP A 959 3.22 4.70 28.45
CA ASP A 959 3.25 4.42 29.89
C ASP A 959 2.02 4.99 30.63
N TYR A 960 1.83 4.59 31.89
CA TYR A 960 0.70 4.95 32.75
C TYR A 960 -0.68 4.56 32.19
N GLY A 961 -0.71 3.59 31.27
CA GLY A 961 -1.93 3.08 30.68
C GLY A 961 -2.58 4.06 29.71
N ASN A 962 -1.79 4.80 28.93
CA ASN A 962 -2.29 5.77 27.95
C ASN A 962 -1.87 5.38 26.51
N PRO A 963 -2.72 4.73 25.68
CA PRO A 963 -4.15 4.49 25.87
C PRO A 963 -4.47 3.34 26.83
N PRO A 964 -5.60 3.40 27.57
CA PRO A 964 -6.10 2.26 28.33
C PRO A 964 -6.50 1.10 27.44
N LYS A 965 -6.50 -0.13 27.98
CA LYS A 965 -6.81 -1.38 27.24
C LYS A 965 -8.14 -1.33 26.47
N VAL A 966 -9.16 -0.71 27.06
CA VAL A 966 -10.49 -0.53 26.44
C VAL A 966 -10.47 0.48 25.28
N ILE A 967 -9.62 1.50 25.35
CA ILE A 967 -9.45 2.50 24.29
C ILE A 967 -8.66 1.90 23.12
N ALA A 968 -7.58 1.16 23.40
CA ALA A 968 -6.84 0.38 22.42
C ALA A 968 -7.75 -0.61 21.68
N ALA A 969 -8.60 -1.35 22.41
CA ALA A 969 -9.59 -2.25 21.82
C ALA A 969 -10.64 -1.52 20.97
N ARG A 970 -11.15 -0.36 21.41
CA ARG A 970 -12.07 0.49 20.64
C ARG A 970 -11.43 0.97 19.33
N MET A 971 -10.19 1.43 19.35
CA MET A 971 -9.43 1.80 18.15
C MET A 971 -9.33 0.64 17.16
N THR A 972 -8.91 -0.55 17.61
CA THR A 972 -8.83 -1.75 16.74
C THR A 972 -10.20 -2.16 16.19
N ALA A 973 -11.27 -2.07 16.98
CA ALA A 973 -12.63 -2.40 16.53
C ALA A 973 -13.14 -1.43 15.44
N LEU A 974 -12.94 -0.12 15.64
CA LEU A 974 -13.29 0.90 14.65
C LEU A 974 -12.47 0.76 13.36
N ALA A 975 -11.16 0.48 13.48
CA ALA A 975 -10.32 0.19 12.32
C ALA A 975 -10.77 -1.06 11.55
N LYS A 976 -11.20 -2.13 12.25
CA LYS A 976 -11.80 -3.33 11.63
C LYS A 976 -13.11 -3.00 10.90
N SER A 977 -14.01 -2.25 11.52
CA SER A 977 -15.26 -1.80 10.88
C SER A 977 -14.99 -0.93 9.64
N ALA A 978 -14.00 -0.05 9.70
CA ALA A 978 -13.57 0.75 8.55
C ALA A 978 -13.01 -0.15 7.43
N ALA A 979 -12.14 -1.11 7.76
CA ALA A 979 -11.57 -2.07 6.80
C ALA A 979 -12.65 -2.91 6.10
N GLU A 980 -13.69 -3.33 6.82
CA GLU A 980 -14.84 -4.04 6.25
C GLU A 980 -15.67 -3.16 5.31
N TYR A 981 -15.96 -1.92 5.70
CA TYR A 981 -16.66 -0.94 4.85
C TYR A 981 -15.87 -0.61 3.57
N ILE A 982 -14.56 -0.36 3.70
CA ILE A 982 -13.62 -0.14 2.58
C ILE A 982 -13.64 -1.32 1.60
N LYS A 983 -13.63 -2.56 2.12
CA LYS A 983 -13.71 -3.78 1.32
C LYS A 983 -15.08 -3.96 0.64
N ALA A 984 -16.17 -3.57 1.31
CA ALA A 984 -17.53 -3.71 0.80
C ALA A 984 -17.87 -2.70 -0.32
N GLN A 985 -17.42 -1.44 -0.20
CA GLN A 985 -17.73 -0.40 -1.19
C GLN A 985 -16.80 -0.39 -2.40
N GLY A 986 -15.55 -0.86 -2.27
CA GLY A 986 -14.59 -0.88 -3.38
C GLY A 986 -14.33 0.53 -3.94
N THR A 987 -14.45 0.72 -5.25
CA THR A 987 -14.26 2.04 -5.90
C THR A 987 -15.36 3.06 -5.56
N LYS A 988 -16.49 2.63 -4.99
CA LYS A 988 -17.63 3.49 -4.64
C LYS A 988 -17.60 4.01 -3.20
N LEU A 989 -16.43 3.93 -2.56
CA LEU A 989 -16.24 4.33 -1.17
C LEU A 989 -16.48 5.84 -0.99
N ASP A 990 -17.49 6.20 -0.20
CA ASP A 990 -17.55 7.52 0.40
C ASP A 990 -16.59 7.58 1.60
N LEU A 991 -15.59 8.47 1.55
CA LEU A 991 -14.70 8.68 2.69
C LEU A 991 -15.39 9.45 3.83
N GLN A 992 -16.39 10.30 3.57
CA GLN A 992 -17.01 11.12 4.64
C GLN A 992 -17.62 10.22 5.72
N THR A 993 -18.22 9.10 5.33
CA THR A 993 -18.71 8.04 6.23
C THR A 993 -17.64 7.50 7.19
N LEU A 994 -16.35 7.46 6.81
CA LEU A 994 -15.26 7.04 7.71
C LEU A 994 -14.97 8.06 8.83
N PHE A 995 -15.35 9.32 8.63
CA PHE A 995 -15.21 10.42 9.60
C PHE A 995 -16.54 10.74 10.32
N ALA A 996 -17.56 9.90 10.17
CA ALA A 996 -18.79 10.04 10.94
C ALA A 996 -18.55 9.65 12.41
N THR A 997 -18.88 10.56 13.33
CA THR A 997 -18.83 10.30 14.77
C THR A 997 -20.08 9.53 15.20
N ASN A 998 -19.91 8.31 15.70
CA ASN A 998 -21.01 7.59 16.36
C ASN A 998 -21.01 7.89 17.87
N THR A 999 -22.07 8.54 18.36
CA THR A 999 -22.26 8.80 19.79
C THR A 999 -23.13 7.76 20.50
N SER A 1000 -23.69 6.76 19.79
CA SER A 1000 -24.66 5.81 20.34
C SER A 1000 -24.11 4.88 21.43
N ASP A 1001 -22.79 4.80 21.61
CA ASP A 1001 -22.15 3.91 22.58
C ASP A 1001 -21.88 4.56 23.95
N TYR A 1002 -21.97 5.89 24.06
CA TYR A 1002 -21.61 6.64 25.27
C TYR A 1002 -22.79 6.77 26.24
N ASP A 1003 -22.54 6.93 27.53
CA ASP A 1003 -23.60 7.07 28.55
C ASP A 1003 -24.22 8.47 28.56
N PHE A 1004 -23.40 9.48 28.23
CA PHE A 1004 -23.82 10.88 28.11
C PHE A 1004 -22.96 11.62 27.08
N VAL A 1005 -23.49 12.74 26.56
CA VAL A 1005 -22.89 13.56 25.50
C VAL A 1005 -23.13 15.04 25.82
N ILE A 1006 -22.04 15.76 26.09
CA ILE A 1006 -22.01 17.21 26.29
C ILE A 1006 -21.80 17.88 24.93
N HIS A 1007 -22.73 18.74 24.53
CA HIS A 1007 -22.62 19.56 23.31
C HIS A 1007 -22.07 20.93 23.66
N ILE A 1008 -21.02 21.35 22.96
CA ILE A 1008 -20.31 22.61 23.22
C ILE A 1008 -20.89 23.75 22.38
N ASN A 1009 -21.09 24.90 23.01
CA ASN A 1009 -21.63 26.10 22.41
C ASN A 1009 -20.58 26.80 21.54
N ARG A 1010 -20.41 26.33 20.30
CA ARG A 1010 -19.40 26.86 19.36
C ARG A 1010 -19.50 28.37 19.13
N ARG A 1011 -20.68 28.99 19.28
CA ARG A 1011 -20.85 30.46 19.16
C ARG A 1011 -20.03 31.22 20.22
N LYS A 1012 -19.91 30.67 21.43
CA LYS A 1012 -19.10 31.22 22.53
C LYS A 1012 -17.60 30.98 22.37
N LEU A 1013 -17.21 29.93 21.66
CA LEU A 1013 -15.81 29.73 21.26
C LEU A 1013 -15.36 30.71 20.18
N SER A 1014 -16.28 31.05 19.27
CA SER A 1014 -16.02 31.71 18.00
C SER A 1014 -16.43 33.18 17.93
N GLU A 1015 -16.52 33.90 19.05
CA GLU A 1015 -17.11 35.26 19.11
C GLU A 1015 -16.42 36.33 18.21
N ARG A 1016 -15.24 36.03 17.60
CA ARG A 1016 -14.66 36.84 16.50
C ARG A 1016 -14.74 36.21 15.09
N ALA A 1017 -14.97 34.91 14.94
CA ALA A 1017 -14.89 34.23 13.64
C ALA A 1017 -16.14 34.39 12.74
N ASN A 1018 -17.30 34.71 13.31
CA ASN A 1018 -18.55 34.86 12.53
C ASN A 1018 -18.60 36.12 11.62
N ARG A 1019 -17.53 36.93 11.56
CA ARG A 1019 -17.38 37.98 10.54
C ARG A 1019 -16.88 37.46 9.18
N ALA A 1020 -16.34 36.23 9.14
CA ALA A 1020 -15.76 35.62 7.92
C ALA A 1020 -16.80 35.03 6.93
N ASN A 1021 -18.10 35.08 7.24
CA ASN A 1021 -19.17 34.73 6.29
C ASN A 1021 -19.42 35.85 5.25
N GLY A 1022 -18.41 36.17 4.43
CA GLY A 1022 -18.55 36.85 3.14
C GLY A 1022 -19.17 38.26 3.09
N GLN A 1023 -19.48 38.89 4.23
CA GLN A 1023 -20.11 40.23 4.30
C GLN A 1023 -19.28 41.25 5.10
N GLY A 1024 -18.04 40.91 5.46
CA GLY A 1024 -17.07 41.87 5.99
C GLY A 1024 -16.32 42.60 4.88
N PHE A 1025 -16.15 43.92 5.00
CA PHE A 1025 -15.24 44.67 4.14
C PHE A 1025 -13.78 44.31 4.49
N LYS A 1026 -12.95 43.99 3.49
CA LYS A 1026 -11.50 43.66 3.64
C LYS A 1026 -10.73 44.65 4.52
N ASN A 1027 -11.17 45.91 4.52
CA ASN A 1027 -10.64 47.01 5.33
C ASN A 1027 -10.63 46.69 6.83
N ILE A 1028 -11.58 45.87 7.32
CA ILE A 1028 -11.73 45.50 8.73
C ILE A 1028 -10.82 44.31 9.10
N GLU A 1029 -10.56 43.40 8.16
CA GLU A 1029 -9.62 42.27 8.36
C GLU A 1029 -8.17 42.78 8.41
N LEU A 1030 -7.84 43.78 7.59
CA LEU A 1030 -6.56 44.50 7.64
C LEU A 1030 -6.38 45.37 8.90
N GLN A 1031 -7.43 45.60 9.68
CA GLN A 1031 -7.43 46.36 10.94
C GLN A 1031 -7.62 45.48 12.18
N ALA A 1032 -7.63 44.15 12.04
CA ALA A 1032 -7.76 43.24 13.17
C ALA A 1032 -6.40 43.08 13.87
N GLU A 1033 -6.18 43.87 14.93
CA GLU A 1033 -4.97 43.81 15.76
C GLU A 1033 -4.75 42.42 16.38
N LEU A 1034 -3.46 42.06 16.54
CA LEU A 1034 -3.01 40.83 17.18
C LEU A 1034 -3.31 40.88 18.68
N ASP A 1035 -4.38 40.20 19.09
CA ASP A 1035 -4.74 40.05 20.51
C ASP A 1035 -3.83 39.00 21.16
N THR A 1036 -2.70 39.44 21.70
CA THR A 1036 -1.70 38.55 22.31
C THR A 1036 -2.21 37.85 23.56
N GLN A 1037 -3.27 38.34 24.20
CA GLN A 1037 -3.81 37.75 25.44
C GLN A 1037 -4.49 36.41 25.20
N ILE A 1038 -5.12 36.21 24.04
CA ILE A 1038 -5.87 34.99 23.70
C ILE A 1038 -5.01 33.89 23.05
N ILE A 1039 -3.73 34.14 22.77
CA ILE A 1039 -2.78 33.15 22.25
C ILE A 1039 -2.49 32.12 23.33
N GLY A 1040 -2.67 30.83 23.00
CA GLY A 1040 -2.60 29.70 23.92
C GLY A 1040 -3.91 29.37 24.64
N TYR A 1041 -4.94 30.22 24.57
CA TYR A 1041 -6.18 30.03 25.32
C TYR A 1041 -7.20 29.14 24.60
N ASP A 1042 -7.27 27.87 25.02
CA ASP A 1042 -8.31 26.92 24.60
C ASP A 1042 -9.25 26.54 25.77
N PRO A 1043 -10.41 27.20 25.91
CA PRO A 1043 -11.35 26.91 26.99
C PRO A 1043 -12.00 25.52 26.88
N CYS A 1044 -12.01 24.88 25.72
CA CYS A 1044 -12.52 23.50 25.60
C CYS A 1044 -11.53 22.50 26.18
N GLN A 1045 -10.25 22.64 25.82
CA GLN A 1045 -9.21 21.74 26.33
C GLN A 1045 -9.06 21.90 27.84
N LEU A 1046 -8.96 23.15 28.33
CA LEU A 1046 -8.88 23.45 29.77
C LEU A 1046 -10.08 22.88 30.55
N PHE A 1047 -11.29 22.93 29.97
CA PHE A 1047 -12.48 22.32 30.59
C PHE A 1047 -12.40 20.79 30.62
N VAL A 1048 -11.98 20.13 29.53
CA VAL A 1048 -11.77 18.67 29.48
C VAL A 1048 -10.69 18.22 30.46
N ASP A 1049 -9.59 18.96 30.57
CA ASP A 1049 -8.47 18.67 31.47
C ASP A 1049 -8.92 18.76 32.94
N GLU A 1050 -9.67 19.81 33.30
CA GLU A 1050 -10.24 19.97 34.63
C GLU A 1050 -11.25 18.88 34.98
N LEU A 1051 -12.15 18.52 34.05
CA LEU A 1051 -13.07 17.39 34.26
C LEU A 1051 -12.34 16.06 34.42
N THR A 1052 -11.26 15.84 33.68
CA THR A 1052 -10.44 14.62 33.78
C THR A 1052 -9.70 14.58 35.14
N ARG A 1053 -9.17 15.72 35.60
CA ARG A 1053 -8.55 15.88 36.91
C ARG A 1053 -9.51 15.57 38.06
N LEU A 1054 -10.77 16.04 37.96
CA LEU A 1054 -11.79 15.85 38.99
C LEU A 1054 -12.42 14.44 38.97
N TYR A 1055 -12.73 13.88 37.80
CA TYR A 1055 -13.62 12.72 37.68
C TYR A 1055 -13.01 11.45 37.06
N SER A 1056 -11.71 11.41 36.80
CA SER A 1056 -11.00 10.22 36.23
C SER A 1056 -11.27 8.88 36.93
N ASN A 1057 -11.53 8.88 38.24
CA ASN A 1057 -11.89 7.65 38.98
C ASN A 1057 -13.33 7.16 38.69
N ALA A 1058 -14.23 8.07 38.29
CA ALA A 1058 -15.67 7.84 38.13
C ALA A 1058 -16.09 7.66 36.65
N MET A 1059 -15.39 8.30 35.72
CA MET A 1059 -15.73 8.31 34.30
C MET A 1059 -14.48 8.39 33.40
N VAL A 1060 -14.66 8.02 32.12
CA VAL A 1060 -13.70 8.30 31.04
C VAL A 1060 -14.35 9.26 30.06
N LEU A 1061 -13.65 10.33 29.69
CA LEU A 1061 -14.10 11.39 28.80
C LEU A 1061 -13.40 11.29 27.44
N PHE A 1062 -14.17 11.52 26.38
CA PHE A 1062 -13.79 11.41 24.98
C PHE A 1062 -14.17 12.72 24.29
N SER A 1063 -13.30 13.31 23.47
CA SER A 1063 -13.61 14.60 22.83
C SER A 1063 -13.04 14.70 21.42
N ASN A 1064 -13.64 15.56 20.60
CA ASN A 1064 -13.18 15.85 19.25
C ASN A 1064 -12.18 17.01 19.27
N SER A 1065 -10.88 16.72 19.43
CA SER A 1065 -9.82 17.75 19.52
C SER A 1065 -9.74 18.67 18.30
N ALA A 1066 -10.25 18.29 17.13
CA ALA A 1066 -10.24 19.10 15.91
C ALA A 1066 -11.48 20.01 15.76
N ARG A 1067 -12.69 19.51 16.06
CA ARG A 1067 -13.94 20.29 15.91
C ARG A 1067 -14.37 21.03 17.17
N LYS A 1068 -13.97 20.52 18.35
CA LYS A 1068 -14.25 21.06 19.70
C LYS A 1068 -15.74 21.34 19.89
N ASP A 1069 -16.57 20.40 19.44
CA ASP A 1069 -18.04 20.47 19.37
C ASP A 1069 -18.74 19.52 20.35
N ILE A 1070 -18.14 18.36 20.64
CA ILE A 1070 -18.73 17.32 21.50
C ILE A 1070 -17.68 16.76 22.49
N ILE A 1071 -18.11 16.54 23.74
CA ILE A 1071 -17.44 15.71 24.74
C ILE A 1071 -18.41 14.58 25.12
N ALA A 1072 -18.03 13.32 24.91
CA ALA A 1072 -18.81 12.15 25.29
C ALA A 1072 -18.19 11.44 26.50
N GLY A 1073 -19.00 10.74 27.30
CA GLY A 1073 -18.55 10.11 28.53
C GLY A 1073 -19.04 8.68 28.74
N LEU A 1074 -18.23 7.88 29.44
CA LEU A 1074 -18.58 6.54 29.93
C LEU A 1074 -18.36 6.49 31.44
N TRP A 1075 -19.33 5.95 32.18
CA TRP A 1075 -19.18 5.70 33.61
C TRP A 1075 -18.30 4.47 33.85
N ASN A 1076 -17.38 4.55 34.82
CA ASN A 1076 -16.58 3.41 35.22
C ASN A 1076 -17.49 2.34 35.89
N PRO A 1077 -17.58 1.11 35.35
CA PRO A 1077 -18.45 0.07 35.92
C PRO A 1077 -17.99 -0.41 37.31
N GLN A 1078 -16.74 -0.13 37.71
CA GLN A 1078 -16.19 -0.49 39.03
C GLN A 1078 -16.52 0.54 40.13
N THR A 1079 -17.49 1.44 39.90
CA THR A 1079 -17.93 2.45 40.88
C THR A 1079 -18.86 1.91 41.97
N LYS A 1080 -19.42 0.69 41.82
CA LYS A 1080 -20.16 0.00 42.89
C LYS A 1080 -19.19 -0.63 43.89
N ARG A 1081 -19.24 -0.19 45.16
CA ARG A 1081 -18.31 -0.64 46.21
C ARG A 1081 -18.82 -0.28 47.61
N SER A 1082 -18.11 -0.73 48.66
CA SER A 1082 -18.31 -0.20 50.01
C SER A 1082 -17.80 1.24 50.13
N TRP A 1083 -18.48 2.04 50.97
CA TRP A 1083 -18.11 3.43 51.22
C TRP A 1083 -16.70 3.57 51.84
N LYS A 1084 -15.95 4.58 51.38
CA LYS A 1084 -14.61 4.93 51.88
C LYS A 1084 -14.40 6.45 51.81
N VAL A 1085 -13.50 6.99 52.64
CA VAL A 1085 -13.20 8.44 52.65
C VAL A 1085 -12.51 8.90 51.35
N GLN A 1086 -11.67 8.06 50.75
CA GLN A 1086 -10.86 8.39 49.55
C GLN A 1086 -11.55 8.00 48.23
N LEU A 1087 -12.81 8.41 48.05
CA LEU A 1087 -13.55 8.17 46.79
C LEU A 1087 -13.29 9.24 45.72
N TYR A 1088 -13.11 10.50 46.13
CA TYR A 1088 -12.88 11.67 45.25
C TYR A 1088 -14.00 11.98 44.24
N TYR A 1089 -15.20 11.40 44.38
CA TYR A 1089 -16.38 11.71 43.56
C TYR A 1089 -17.68 11.63 44.36
N SER A 1090 -18.72 12.33 43.87
CA SER A 1090 -20.07 12.29 44.45
C SER A 1090 -20.69 10.90 44.34
N SER A 1091 -21.25 10.39 45.44
CA SER A 1091 -21.80 9.03 45.54
C SER A 1091 -23.15 9.00 46.26
N ILE A 1092 -23.95 7.97 45.95
CA ILE A 1092 -25.24 7.66 46.58
C ILE A 1092 -25.23 6.26 47.17
N GLN A 1093 -26.00 6.06 48.23
CA GLN A 1093 -26.22 4.76 48.85
C GLN A 1093 -27.15 3.90 47.99
N LEU A 1094 -26.71 2.66 47.71
CA LEU A 1094 -27.48 1.63 46.99
C LEU A 1094 -28.24 0.73 47.96
N ALA A 1095 -27.57 0.30 49.03
CA ALA A 1095 -28.12 -0.58 50.05
C ALA A 1095 -27.53 -0.25 51.42
N LYS A 1096 -28.35 -0.41 52.46
CA LYS A 1096 -27.94 -0.23 53.85
C LYS A 1096 -27.36 -1.52 54.41
N GLY A 1097 -26.19 -1.43 55.03
CA GLY A 1097 -25.52 -2.56 55.65
C GLY A 1097 -26.41 -3.27 56.68
N LYS A 1098 -26.53 -4.60 56.57
CA LYS A 1098 -27.34 -5.41 57.50
C LYS A 1098 -26.53 -5.76 58.76
N GLY A 1099 -26.56 -4.87 59.75
CA GLY A 1099 -26.02 -5.09 61.10
C GLY A 1099 -25.13 -3.96 61.60
N PRO A 1100 -24.61 -4.03 62.85
CA PRO A 1100 -23.78 -2.98 63.45
C PRO A 1100 -22.44 -2.74 62.75
N HIS A 1101 -22.02 -3.66 61.88
CA HIS A 1101 -20.76 -3.67 61.15
C HIS A 1101 -20.97 -3.92 59.64
N GLY A 1102 -22.18 -3.67 59.12
CA GLY A 1102 -22.43 -3.78 57.70
C GLY A 1102 -21.93 -2.54 56.96
N ASP A 1103 -20.93 -2.70 56.09
CA ASP A 1103 -20.51 -1.64 55.16
C ASP A 1103 -21.69 -1.25 54.25
N ASP A 1104 -21.95 0.06 54.14
CA ASP A 1104 -22.94 0.58 53.20
C ASP A 1104 -22.42 0.46 51.76
N GLU A 1105 -23.23 -0.14 50.88
CA GLU A 1105 -22.93 -0.24 49.45
C GLU A 1105 -23.33 1.07 48.76
N ILE A 1106 -22.41 1.63 47.99
CA ILE A 1106 -22.56 2.90 47.28
C ILE A 1106 -22.31 2.74 45.77
N THR A 1107 -22.77 3.72 45.01
CA THR A 1107 -22.46 3.91 43.59
C THR A 1107 -22.23 5.39 43.29
N VAL A 1108 -21.64 5.69 42.15
CA VAL A 1108 -21.49 7.07 41.65
C VAL A 1108 -22.84 7.79 41.51
N ASN A 1109 -22.90 9.05 41.95
CA ASN A 1109 -24.06 9.92 41.81
C ASN A 1109 -24.05 10.60 40.43
N LYS A 1110 -24.57 9.90 39.42
CA LYS A 1110 -24.53 10.34 38.01
C LYS A 1110 -25.14 11.74 37.84
N ASP A 1111 -26.33 11.95 38.40
CA ASP A 1111 -27.09 13.20 38.22
C ASP A 1111 -26.41 14.38 38.90
N ALA A 1112 -25.87 14.20 40.11
CA ALA A 1112 -25.14 15.29 40.79
C ALA A 1112 -23.87 15.69 40.00
N ILE A 1113 -23.09 14.71 39.53
CA ILE A 1113 -21.87 14.99 38.76
C ILE A 1113 -22.20 15.68 37.43
N LEU A 1114 -23.26 15.26 36.72
CA LEU A 1114 -23.67 15.94 35.49
C LEU A 1114 -24.16 17.38 35.74
N ASN A 1115 -24.79 17.65 36.89
CA ASN A 1115 -25.13 19.01 37.32
C ASN A 1115 -23.90 19.84 37.72
N GLU A 1116 -22.90 19.24 38.38
CA GLU A 1116 -21.61 19.87 38.68
C GLU A 1116 -20.87 20.25 37.39
N ILE A 1117 -20.83 19.34 36.40
CA ILE A 1117 -20.28 19.55 35.06
C ILE A 1117 -21.02 20.70 34.34
N ALA A 1118 -22.36 20.68 34.33
CA ALA A 1118 -23.17 21.74 33.74
C ALA A 1118 -22.87 23.12 34.36
N ARG A 1119 -22.71 23.16 35.69
CA ARG A 1119 -22.40 24.38 36.45
C ARG A 1119 -20.97 24.88 36.20
N LEU A 1120 -20.01 23.97 36.07
CA LEU A 1120 -18.60 24.31 35.80
C LEU A 1120 -18.41 24.83 34.38
N GLY A 1121 -19.09 24.24 33.39
CA GLY A 1121 -19.02 24.69 32.00
C GLY A 1121 -19.82 25.98 31.72
N GLY A 1122 -20.97 26.17 32.37
CA GLY A 1122 -21.81 27.35 32.17
C GLY A 1122 -22.16 27.58 30.70
N ASP A 1123 -21.98 28.82 30.22
CA ASP A 1123 -22.23 29.25 28.82
C ASP A 1123 -21.46 28.44 27.74
N LEU A 1124 -20.39 27.72 28.13
CA LEU A 1124 -19.66 26.82 27.24
C LEU A 1124 -20.49 25.61 26.80
N ILE A 1125 -21.43 25.17 27.64
CA ILE A 1125 -22.28 24.00 27.38
C ILE A 1125 -23.58 24.46 26.72
N LEU A 1126 -23.90 23.88 25.56
CA LEU A 1126 -25.17 24.08 24.88
C LEU A 1126 -26.28 23.20 25.48
N ARG A 1127 -25.96 21.92 25.72
CA ARG A 1127 -26.82 20.94 26.41
C ARG A 1127 -26.02 19.69 26.78
N ILE A 1128 -26.59 18.84 27.64
CA ILE A 1128 -26.09 17.50 27.95
C ILE A 1128 -27.20 16.50 27.62
N ASP A 1129 -26.92 15.56 26.72
CA ASP A 1129 -27.80 14.44 26.38
C ASP A 1129 -27.39 13.23 27.24
N THR A 1130 -28.35 12.50 27.82
CA THR A 1130 -28.12 11.29 28.63
C THR A 1130 -28.95 10.12 28.10
N LYS A 1131 -28.53 8.89 28.40
CA LYS A 1131 -29.27 7.64 28.11
C LYS A 1131 -30.13 7.16 29.26
#